data_AF-A0A4Q3B7K1-F1
#
_entry.id   AF-A0A4Q3B7K1-F1
#
_cell.length_a   1.000
_cell.length_b   1.000
_cell.length_c   1.000
_cell.angle_alpha   90.00
_cell.angle_beta   90.00
_cell.angle_gamma   90.00
#
_symmetry.space_group_name_H-M   'P 1'
#
loop_
_entity.id
_entity.type
_entity.pdbx_description
1 polymer ?
#
loop_
_entity_poly.entity_id
_entity_poly.type
_entity_poly.pdbx_seq_one_letter_code
_entity_poly.pdbx_strand_id
1 'polypeptide(L)'
;MVSAKRFTFLILLTLLLLQFSATKVFSQAGDTVRVQTFTFGSPQDAWFLFPKDTVKFEKILMRYTLKCNPAQNPPCGEWDYLTYSYLFEHTGKQDSTLLKVPFFTADGNAPNTISYRNTPSYIYKPFWQRYTNFTDTNSLAVLYIGKGNTNSTIPFGVNNPVSRAQFLWRASELNAANLKAGNISGLQFYVKSKGSSMRFLTVKLKAAIYDSVKNAFDNTGFTTVFSANTQFLDTGWQNIAFTTNCNWDGKSNLLADISYDNFSAGTDNIIAADTNHFLSSVYMQGNERSFSFSKYGYINVPVKDVSEIDSFITVSYWSFGNVAKQPMEGTSFEAVDKSGNRVINVHGPWGDNKMYWDAGNSGGASADRITKQAATTETEGKWNYWTFTKNVATGSMKIYLNGNLWHSAGNMKKRMYGISQFRIGQGNWDGSQTYEGKIDEFAVWNTELDAATIKSYMNKSLDQNHPANKNLLVYYKGNDENGLQAKDASGKENHGDLVSVDNPLTPSTELFLDVKTTNIRPQIAFQQGSFTGNTANAFSVDGNTFSVDAANDRIGIGTATPANKLHVNGTDPLRLEGITSGNSSTDRLLVADTNGVVKSIGSLGSLSVPTPAIFRLESAQTNFLNGVGAGASSVIPMTVVKNSIPGLTYNTGTSTITFPAGSYQMTVVYEATHNNTGCTLSSYIV
;
A
#
# COMPACT_ATOMS: atom_id res chain seq x y z
N MET A 1 -129.88 14.32 -1.92
CA MET A 1 -128.99 14.04 -0.76
C MET A 1 -127.69 13.38 -1.25
N VAL A 2 -126.78 14.16 -1.83
CA VAL A 2 -125.53 13.67 -2.45
C VAL A 2 -124.29 14.09 -1.62
N SER A 3 -124.48 14.82 -0.51
CA SER A 3 -123.38 15.32 0.33
C SER A 3 -122.95 14.37 1.47
N ALA A 4 -123.79 13.39 1.86
CA ALA A 4 -123.46 12.52 3.00
C ALA A 4 -122.57 11.33 2.62
N LYS A 5 -122.69 10.80 1.39
CA LYS A 5 -121.92 9.61 0.96
C LYS A 5 -120.44 9.88 0.68
N ARG A 6 -120.06 11.12 0.37
CA ARG A 6 -118.64 11.49 0.15
C ARG A 6 -117.87 11.67 1.46
N PHE A 7 -118.53 12.09 2.54
CA PHE A 7 -117.91 12.25 3.85
C PHE A 7 -117.63 10.90 4.52
N THR A 8 -118.52 9.92 4.37
CA THR A 8 -118.33 8.56 4.90
C THR A 8 -117.24 7.79 4.15
N PHE A 9 -117.11 7.99 2.83
CA PHE A 9 -116.06 7.36 2.03
C PHE A 9 -114.67 7.94 2.34
N LEU A 10 -114.57 9.25 2.59
CA LEU A 10 -113.31 9.89 2.99
C LEU A 10 -112.85 9.45 4.38
N ILE A 11 -113.78 9.28 5.33
CA ILE A 11 -113.51 8.77 6.69
C ILE A 11 -113.11 7.29 6.65
N LEU A 12 -113.78 6.45 5.86
CA LEU A 12 -113.39 5.05 5.70
C LEU A 12 -112.00 4.92 5.04
N LEU A 13 -111.69 5.75 4.05
CA LEU A 13 -110.39 5.74 3.36
C LEU A 13 -109.26 6.27 4.27
N THR A 14 -109.51 7.28 5.12
CA THR A 14 -108.52 7.74 6.11
C THR A 14 -108.32 6.74 7.24
N LEU A 15 -109.37 6.06 7.73
CA LEU A 15 -109.23 4.96 8.69
C LEU A 15 -108.51 3.75 8.10
N LEU A 16 -108.70 3.44 6.82
CA LEU A 16 -107.99 2.35 6.13
C LEU A 16 -106.51 2.71 5.89
N LEU A 17 -106.19 3.96 5.56
CA LEU A 17 -104.80 4.44 5.39
C LEU A 17 -104.05 4.57 6.73
N LEU A 18 -104.73 4.90 7.83
CA LEU A 18 -104.16 4.87 9.18
C LEU A 18 -103.91 3.45 9.69
N GLN A 19 -104.65 2.44 9.23
CA GLN A 19 -104.37 1.02 9.55
C GLN A 19 -103.16 0.45 8.77
N PHE A 20 -102.81 1.00 7.62
CA PHE A 20 -101.57 0.63 6.91
C PHE A 20 -100.30 1.33 7.43
N SER A 21 -100.44 2.30 8.34
CA SER A 21 -99.31 3.07 8.89
C SER A 21 -98.80 2.55 10.24
N ALA A 22 -99.42 1.48 10.77
CA ALA A 22 -99.18 0.98 12.13
C ALA A 22 -98.74 -0.49 12.19
N THR A 23 -98.10 -1.02 11.14
CA THR A 23 -97.34 -2.27 11.28
C THR A 23 -96.02 -1.97 11.98
N LYS A 24 -96.02 -2.04 13.31
CA LYS A 24 -94.79 -2.43 14.00
C LYS A 24 -94.50 -3.87 13.62
N VAL A 25 -93.50 -4.06 12.76
CA VAL A 25 -92.95 -5.39 12.47
C VAL A 25 -92.41 -5.93 13.79
N PHE A 26 -93.09 -6.92 14.35
CA PHE A 26 -92.52 -7.72 15.43
C PHE A 26 -91.62 -8.77 14.77
N SER A 27 -90.34 -8.79 15.17
CA SER A 27 -89.39 -9.86 14.81
C SER A 27 -90.01 -11.23 15.11
N GLN A 28 -90.09 -12.08 14.09
CA GLN A 28 -90.57 -13.46 14.21
C GLN A 28 -89.42 -14.34 14.72
N ALA A 29 -89.72 -15.37 15.52
CA ALA A 29 -88.71 -16.33 15.97
C ALA A 29 -88.06 -17.02 14.75
N GLY A 30 -86.78 -16.70 14.51
CA GLY A 30 -86.01 -17.10 13.31
C GLY A 30 -85.12 -15.99 12.75
N ASP A 31 -85.37 -14.73 13.12
CA ASP A 31 -84.72 -13.53 12.57
C ASP A 31 -83.35 -13.18 13.22
N THR A 32 -82.73 -14.14 13.91
CA THR A 32 -81.43 -13.95 14.58
C THR A 32 -80.42 -14.93 14.04
N VAL A 33 -79.44 -14.41 13.30
CA VAL A 33 -78.27 -15.20 12.89
C VAL A 33 -77.30 -15.27 14.06
N ARG A 34 -76.97 -16.49 14.51
CA ARG A 34 -75.95 -16.72 15.54
C ARG A 34 -74.65 -17.17 14.89
N VAL A 35 -73.60 -16.39 15.08
CA VAL A 35 -72.23 -16.76 14.71
C VAL A 35 -71.52 -17.19 16.00
N GLN A 36 -71.19 -18.48 16.11
CA GLN A 36 -70.34 -18.95 17.20
C GLN A 36 -68.89 -18.59 16.86
N THR A 37 -68.28 -17.75 17.68
CA THR A 37 -66.89 -17.33 17.50
C THR A 37 -65.97 -18.21 18.35
N PHE A 38 -65.71 -17.83 19.60
CA PHE A 38 -64.85 -18.57 20.52
C PHE A 38 -65.60 -19.68 21.27
N THR A 39 -64.93 -20.79 21.53
CA THR A 39 -65.35 -21.81 22.51
C THR A 39 -64.32 -21.92 23.64
N PHE A 40 -64.70 -22.49 24.78
CA PHE A 40 -63.75 -22.68 25.90
C PHE A 40 -62.53 -23.49 25.43
N GLY A 41 -61.33 -22.92 25.59
CA GLY A 41 -60.07 -23.49 25.09
C GLY A 41 -59.58 -22.96 23.74
N SER A 42 -60.31 -22.05 23.10
CA SER A 42 -59.84 -21.34 21.90
C SER A 42 -58.66 -20.41 22.23
N PRO A 43 -57.75 -20.14 21.26
CA PRO A 43 -56.71 -19.12 21.41
C PRO A 43 -57.31 -17.74 21.67
N GLN A 44 -56.53 -16.83 22.27
CA GLN A 44 -56.99 -15.49 22.66
C GLN A 44 -57.35 -14.61 21.46
N ASP A 45 -56.77 -14.87 20.29
CA ASP A 45 -57.05 -14.19 19.02
C ASP A 45 -57.42 -15.20 17.93
N ALA A 46 -58.48 -14.93 17.19
CA ALA A 46 -58.94 -15.76 16.07
C ALA A 46 -59.84 -14.98 15.09
N TRP A 47 -59.97 -15.49 13.87
CA TRP A 47 -60.78 -14.91 12.81
C TRP A 47 -62.12 -15.63 12.69
N PHE A 48 -63.20 -14.86 12.55
CA PHE A 48 -64.56 -15.41 12.38
C PHE A 48 -65.25 -14.78 11.19
N LEU A 49 -65.86 -15.62 10.37
CA LEU A 49 -66.62 -15.16 9.22
C LEU A 49 -68.02 -14.76 9.67
N PHE A 50 -68.32 -13.47 9.56
CA PHE A 50 -69.67 -12.96 9.72
C PHE A 50 -70.45 -13.07 8.40
N PRO A 51 -71.81 -13.06 8.43
CA PRO A 51 -72.63 -13.08 7.23
C PRO A 51 -72.24 -11.97 6.25
N LYS A 52 -72.38 -12.24 4.94
CA LYS A 52 -72.07 -11.27 3.89
C LYS A 52 -72.90 -9.99 4.04
N ASP A 53 -72.33 -8.86 3.62
CA ASP A 53 -72.90 -7.51 3.62
C ASP A 53 -74.20 -7.35 2.79
N THR A 54 -74.58 -8.38 2.04
CA THR A 54 -75.86 -8.52 1.36
C THR A 54 -77.06 -8.65 2.31
N VAL A 55 -76.83 -8.82 3.62
CA VAL A 55 -77.88 -8.92 4.64
C VAL A 55 -77.77 -7.74 5.61
N LYS A 56 -78.89 -7.03 5.83
CA LYS A 56 -78.97 -5.90 6.76
C LYS A 56 -79.48 -6.38 8.11
N PHE A 57 -78.84 -5.91 9.19
CA PHE A 57 -79.23 -6.21 10.57
C PHE A 57 -79.54 -4.91 11.30
N GLU A 58 -80.62 -4.87 12.07
CA GLU A 58 -80.95 -3.69 12.88
C GLU A 58 -80.06 -3.59 14.12
N LYS A 59 -79.62 -4.74 14.66
CA LYS A 59 -78.82 -4.81 15.88
C LYS A 59 -77.87 -6.01 15.85
N ILE A 60 -76.61 -5.77 16.20
CA ILE A 60 -75.62 -6.81 16.43
C ILE A 60 -75.36 -6.89 17.93
N LEU A 61 -75.42 -8.09 18.49
CA LEU A 61 -75.21 -8.35 19.91
C LEU A 61 -74.04 -9.32 20.09
N MET A 62 -72.97 -8.87 20.76
CA MET A 62 -71.93 -9.78 21.22
C MET A 62 -72.34 -10.38 22.56
N ARG A 63 -72.41 -11.71 22.62
CA ARG A 63 -72.60 -12.47 23.85
C ARG A 63 -71.33 -13.26 24.13
N TYR A 64 -70.74 -13.08 25.29
CA TYR A 64 -69.63 -13.89 25.75
C TYR A 64 -69.87 -14.35 27.19
N THR A 65 -69.21 -15.45 27.55
CA THR A 65 -69.24 -16.00 28.91
C THR A 65 -67.81 -16.27 29.31
N LEU A 66 -67.36 -15.63 30.38
CA LEU A 66 -66.07 -15.89 30.98
C LEU A 66 -66.20 -17.09 31.90
N LYS A 67 -65.31 -18.07 31.78
CA LYS A 67 -65.27 -19.25 32.64
C LYS A 67 -63.95 -19.26 33.40
N CYS A 68 -64.02 -19.35 34.72
CA CYS A 68 -62.85 -19.64 35.53
C CYS A 68 -62.37 -21.09 35.28
N ASN A 69 -61.05 -21.28 35.14
CA ASN A 69 -60.46 -22.61 35.06
C ASN A 69 -60.29 -23.20 36.48
N PRO A 70 -61.04 -24.25 36.86
CA PRO A 70 -60.95 -24.84 38.20
C PRO A 70 -59.66 -25.66 38.43
N ALA A 71 -58.86 -25.90 37.39
CA ALA A 71 -57.60 -26.66 37.48
C ALA A 71 -56.37 -25.80 37.84
N GLN A 72 -56.53 -24.49 38.04
CA GLN A 72 -55.46 -23.55 38.39
C GLN A 72 -55.38 -23.39 39.93
N ASN A 73 -54.21 -23.08 40.51
CA ASN A 73 -54.05 -22.88 41.97
C ASN A 73 -53.40 -21.51 42.29
N PRO A 74 -54.07 -20.62 43.05
CA PRO A 74 -55.42 -20.78 43.61
C PRO A 74 -56.50 -20.87 42.52
N PRO A 75 -57.59 -21.63 42.75
CA PRO A 75 -58.72 -21.70 41.82
C PRO A 75 -59.30 -20.30 41.61
N CYS A 76 -59.29 -19.82 40.38
CA CYS A 76 -59.68 -18.44 40.02
C CYS A 76 -58.80 -17.39 40.72
N GLY A 77 -57.47 -17.44 40.52
CA GLY A 77 -56.51 -16.55 41.18
C GLY A 77 -56.88 -15.07 41.14
N GLU A 78 -56.58 -14.37 42.24
CA GLU A 78 -56.93 -12.98 42.55
C GLU A 78 -56.35 -11.94 41.57
N TRP A 79 -56.85 -11.92 40.35
CA TRP A 79 -56.58 -10.84 39.40
C TRP A 79 -57.91 -10.34 38.86
N ASP A 80 -58.27 -9.11 39.22
CA ASP A 80 -59.36 -8.37 38.62
C ASP A 80 -59.19 -8.34 37.09
N TYR A 81 -60.11 -8.95 36.35
CA TYR A 81 -60.05 -8.97 34.88
C TYR A 81 -60.79 -7.76 34.32
N LEU A 82 -60.06 -6.80 33.75
CA LEU A 82 -60.63 -5.89 32.77
C LEU A 82 -60.73 -6.64 31.44
N THR A 83 -61.94 -6.85 30.95
CA THR A 83 -62.15 -7.44 29.62
C THR A 83 -62.36 -6.33 28.60
N TYR A 84 -61.46 -6.25 27.62
CA TYR A 84 -61.59 -5.35 26.50
C TYR A 84 -62.01 -6.15 25.27
N SER A 85 -63.01 -5.65 24.54
CA SER A 85 -63.37 -6.17 23.22
C SER A 85 -63.01 -5.11 22.19
N TYR A 86 -62.02 -5.41 21.36
CA TYR A 86 -61.65 -4.57 20.24
C TYR A 86 -62.32 -5.10 18.97
N LEU A 87 -63.10 -4.24 18.30
CA LEU A 87 -63.69 -4.56 17.00
C LEU A 87 -62.94 -3.74 15.94
N PHE A 88 -62.28 -4.43 15.02
CA PHE A 88 -61.53 -3.81 13.94
C PHE A 88 -62.31 -3.90 12.63
N GLU A 89 -62.60 -2.77 12.01
CA GLU A 89 -63.13 -2.70 10.65
C GLU A 89 -61.97 -2.45 9.68
N HIS A 90 -61.65 -3.43 8.85
CA HIS A 90 -60.65 -3.28 7.79
C HIS A 90 -61.25 -2.47 6.64
N THR A 91 -61.05 -1.15 6.69
CA THR A 91 -61.54 -0.21 5.66
C THR A 91 -60.72 -0.21 4.36
N GLY A 92 -59.62 -0.98 4.31
CA GLY A 92 -58.68 -1.02 3.18
C GLY A 92 -57.88 0.28 2.94
N LYS A 93 -58.05 1.33 3.76
CA LYS A 93 -57.35 2.61 3.61
C LYS A 93 -55.92 2.61 4.14
N GLN A 94 -55.57 1.69 5.03
CA GLN A 94 -54.21 1.43 5.52
C GLN A 94 -54.09 -0.07 5.84
N ASP A 95 -53.84 -0.89 4.81
CA ASP A 95 -53.64 -2.35 4.96
C ASP A 95 -52.15 -2.71 5.15
N SER A 96 -51.27 -1.73 4.99
CA SER A 96 -49.84 -1.82 5.31
C SER A 96 -49.32 -0.39 5.49
N THR A 97 -48.61 -0.09 6.57
CA THR A 97 -47.77 1.11 6.58
C THR A 97 -46.79 0.98 5.42
N LEU A 98 -46.79 1.96 4.51
CA LEU A 98 -45.85 2.00 3.38
C LEU A 98 -44.42 2.02 3.93
N LEU A 99 -43.80 0.85 3.99
CA LEU A 99 -42.39 0.69 4.30
C LEU A 99 -41.59 0.98 3.04
N LYS A 100 -40.93 2.13 3.01
CA LYS A 100 -39.96 2.44 1.96
C LYS A 100 -38.65 1.77 2.33
N VAL A 101 -38.22 0.81 1.53
CA VAL A 101 -36.84 0.31 1.55
C VAL A 101 -36.02 1.10 0.52
N PRO A 102 -34.74 1.41 0.80
CA PRO A 102 -33.85 1.97 -0.20
C PRO A 102 -33.81 1.08 -1.44
N PHE A 103 -33.96 1.67 -2.63
CA PHE A 103 -33.76 0.94 -3.89
C PHE A 103 -32.28 0.57 -4.10
N PHE A 104 -31.38 1.42 -3.63
CA PHE A 104 -29.94 1.21 -3.65
C PHE A 104 -29.29 1.87 -2.43
N THR A 105 -28.06 1.47 -2.12
CA THR A 105 -27.19 2.19 -1.19
C THR A 105 -25.93 2.67 -1.90
N ALA A 106 -25.37 3.78 -1.42
CA ALA A 106 -24.09 4.32 -1.87
C ALA A 106 -23.27 4.71 -0.63
N ASP A 107 -22.07 4.13 -0.51
CA ASP A 107 -21.19 4.28 0.65
C ASP A 107 -21.88 4.03 2.00
N GLY A 108 -22.74 3.00 2.05
CA GLY A 108 -23.51 2.63 3.24
C GLY A 108 -24.71 3.55 3.55
N ASN A 109 -24.96 4.57 2.74
CA ASN A 109 -26.12 5.47 2.86
C ASN A 109 -27.20 5.13 1.83
N ALA A 110 -28.42 5.60 2.04
CA ALA A 110 -29.54 5.48 1.10
C ALA A 110 -29.93 6.86 0.52
N PRO A 111 -29.05 7.53 -0.24
CA PRO A 111 -29.36 8.85 -0.77
C PRO A 111 -30.45 8.78 -1.85
N ASN A 112 -31.30 9.81 -1.93
CA ASN A 112 -32.32 9.91 -2.98
C ASN A 112 -31.72 10.08 -4.39
N THR A 113 -30.48 10.57 -4.47
CA THR A 113 -29.76 10.84 -5.73
C THR A 113 -28.29 10.55 -5.54
N ILE A 114 -27.64 9.95 -6.55
CA ILE A 114 -26.19 9.82 -6.62
C ILE A 114 -25.65 10.49 -7.87
N SER A 115 -24.49 11.14 -7.73
CA SER A 115 -23.70 11.55 -8.88
C SER A 115 -22.83 10.37 -9.28
N TYR A 116 -22.94 9.95 -10.54
CA TYR A 116 -22.14 8.87 -11.09
C TYR A 116 -21.53 9.32 -12.42
N ARG A 117 -20.50 8.61 -12.88
CA ARG A 117 -19.81 8.89 -14.14
C ARG A 117 -19.91 7.66 -15.03
N ASN A 118 -20.37 7.83 -16.27
CA ASN A 118 -20.44 6.77 -17.28
C ASN A 118 -19.12 6.57 -18.04
N THR A 119 -18.12 7.41 -17.76
CA THR A 119 -16.78 7.33 -18.31
C THR A 119 -15.78 7.00 -17.19
N PRO A 120 -14.78 6.14 -17.43
CA PRO A 120 -13.77 5.85 -16.43
C PRO A 120 -13.06 7.11 -15.94
N SER A 121 -12.82 7.22 -14.63
CA SER A 121 -11.87 8.16 -14.06
C SER A 121 -10.51 7.48 -13.91
N TYR A 122 -9.44 8.17 -14.30
CA TYR A 122 -8.08 7.64 -14.21
C TYR A 122 -7.31 8.32 -13.08
N ILE A 123 -6.66 7.53 -12.24
CA ILE A 123 -5.65 8.02 -11.30
C ILE A 123 -4.29 7.84 -11.95
N TYR A 124 -3.62 8.94 -12.27
CA TYR A 124 -2.28 8.91 -12.84
C TYR A 124 -1.24 8.84 -11.72
N LYS A 125 -0.50 7.73 -11.64
CA LYS A 125 0.68 7.60 -10.79
C LYS A 125 1.93 7.75 -11.66
N PRO A 126 2.68 8.86 -11.59
CA PRO A 126 3.89 9.04 -12.39
C PRO A 126 5.00 8.11 -11.90
N PHE A 127 5.86 7.69 -12.82
CA PHE A 127 7.02 6.83 -12.53
C PHE A 127 8.22 7.30 -13.35
N TRP A 128 9.36 7.45 -12.69
CA TRP A 128 10.61 7.79 -13.35
C TRP A 128 11.18 6.56 -14.04
N GLN A 129 11.49 6.70 -15.33
CA GLN A 129 12.21 5.69 -16.09
C GLN A 129 13.60 6.23 -16.40
N ARG A 130 14.62 5.41 -16.18
CA ARG A 130 16.01 5.76 -16.41
C ARG A 130 16.52 4.93 -17.57
N TYR A 131 17.30 5.56 -18.43
CA TYR A 131 17.92 4.93 -19.58
C TYR A 131 19.40 5.25 -19.58
N THR A 132 20.21 4.28 -19.98
CA THR A 132 21.64 4.47 -20.19
C THR A 132 21.87 4.71 -21.67
N ASN A 133 22.33 5.90 -22.02
CA ASN A 133 22.75 6.22 -23.39
C ASN A 133 24.28 6.16 -23.45
N PHE A 134 24.79 5.18 -24.20
CA PHE A 134 26.22 5.08 -24.46
C PHE A 134 26.54 5.91 -25.70
N THR A 135 27.24 7.03 -25.52
CA THR A 135 27.69 7.89 -26.64
C THR A 135 29.02 7.42 -27.22
N ASP A 136 29.84 6.70 -26.44
CA ASP A 136 31.11 6.12 -26.86
C ASP A 136 31.47 4.89 -26.00
N THR A 137 32.20 3.93 -26.57
CA THR A 137 32.52 2.64 -25.95
C THR A 137 34.03 2.39 -26.01
N ASN A 138 34.73 2.47 -24.88
CA ASN A 138 36.17 2.19 -24.83
C ASN A 138 36.46 0.71 -25.05
N SER A 139 35.67 -0.12 -24.38
CA SER A 139 35.74 -1.57 -24.49
C SER A 139 34.36 -2.14 -24.17
N LEU A 140 34.00 -3.18 -24.91
CA LEU A 140 32.79 -3.96 -24.68
C LEU A 140 33.10 -5.43 -24.96
N ALA A 141 33.08 -6.24 -23.90
CA ALA A 141 33.03 -7.68 -24.04
C ALA A 141 31.57 -8.13 -24.06
N VAL A 142 31.17 -8.87 -25.08
CA VAL A 142 29.85 -9.51 -25.20
C VAL A 142 30.04 -11.02 -25.17
N LEU A 143 29.57 -11.67 -24.11
CA LEU A 143 29.88 -13.06 -23.80
C LEU A 143 28.62 -13.90 -23.82
N TYR A 144 28.55 -14.80 -24.80
CA TYR A 144 27.36 -15.59 -25.11
C TYR A 144 27.31 -16.89 -24.31
N ILE A 145 26.14 -17.20 -23.76
CA ILE A 145 25.83 -18.47 -23.10
C ILE A 145 24.58 -19.05 -23.75
N GLY A 146 24.70 -20.32 -24.14
CA GLY A 146 23.64 -21.04 -24.84
C GLY A 146 23.78 -20.98 -26.36
N LYS A 147 23.08 -21.90 -27.04
CA LYS A 147 23.07 -22.04 -28.50
C LYS A 147 21.77 -21.54 -29.12
N GLY A 148 20.70 -21.42 -28.34
CA GLY A 148 19.39 -21.03 -28.84
C GLY A 148 18.70 -22.14 -29.65
N ASN A 149 18.86 -23.41 -29.23
CA ASN A 149 18.33 -24.59 -29.93
C ASN A 149 16.81 -24.76 -29.81
N THR A 150 16.18 -24.05 -28.87
CA THR A 150 14.72 -24.03 -28.70
C THR A 150 14.23 -22.59 -28.62
N ASN A 151 12.90 -22.41 -28.57
CA ASN A 151 12.25 -21.14 -28.39
C ASN A 151 11.61 -21.06 -27.00
N SER A 152 11.55 -19.85 -26.44
CA SER A 152 10.84 -19.55 -25.21
C SER A 152 10.08 -18.26 -25.36
N THR A 153 8.89 -18.19 -24.76
CA THR A 153 8.18 -16.93 -24.52
C THR A 153 8.54 -16.36 -23.14
N ILE A 154 9.17 -17.13 -22.25
CA ILE A 154 9.53 -16.68 -20.89
C ILE A 154 10.91 -15.99 -20.96
N PRO A 155 11.07 -14.78 -20.38
CA PRO A 155 10.10 -14.06 -19.55
C PRO A 155 9.15 -13.12 -20.32
N PHE A 156 9.32 -12.92 -21.62
CA PHE A 156 8.67 -11.89 -22.43
C PHE A 156 7.34 -12.32 -23.10
N GLY A 157 6.54 -13.13 -22.40
CA GLY A 157 5.35 -13.80 -22.92
C GLY A 157 4.10 -12.93 -22.81
N VAL A 158 4.12 -11.80 -23.53
CA VAL A 158 3.15 -10.69 -23.44
C VAL A 158 1.69 -11.07 -23.75
N ASN A 159 1.41 -12.25 -24.29
CA ASN A 159 0.05 -12.81 -24.31
C ASN A 159 -0.53 -12.98 -22.89
N ASN A 160 0.30 -12.90 -21.86
CA ASN A 160 -0.11 -12.68 -20.48
C ASN A 160 0.22 -11.24 -20.05
N PRO A 161 -0.69 -10.52 -19.37
CA PRO A 161 -0.47 -9.14 -18.95
C PRO A 161 0.64 -9.00 -17.89
N VAL A 162 0.86 -10.00 -17.05
CA VAL A 162 1.98 -10.01 -16.09
C VAL A 162 2.84 -11.26 -16.27
N SER A 163 4.13 -11.10 -16.02
CA SER A 163 5.11 -12.18 -16.07
C SER A 163 6.21 -11.89 -15.07
N ARG A 164 6.67 -12.93 -14.36
CA ARG A 164 7.89 -12.93 -13.58
C ARG A 164 8.61 -14.26 -13.78
N ALA A 165 9.90 -14.20 -14.05
CA ALA A 165 10.73 -15.38 -14.13
C ALA A 165 12.10 -15.13 -13.50
N GLN A 166 12.67 -16.18 -12.91
CA GLN A 166 14.03 -16.20 -12.44
C GLN A 166 14.86 -17.22 -13.19
N PHE A 167 16.06 -16.84 -13.59
CA PHE A 167 16.96 -17.63 -14.40
C PHE A 167 18.33 -17.74 -13.72
N LEU A 168 18.77 -18.98 -13.49
CA LEU A 168 20.04 -19.29 -12.85
C LEU A 168 21.12 -19.60 -13.90
N TRP A 169 22.26 -18.92 -13.82
CA TRP A 169 23.51 -19.24 -14.52
C TRP A 169 24.58 -19.67 -13.53
N ARG A 170 25.16 -20.86 -13.75
CA ARG A 170 26.21 -21.36 -12.86
C ARG A 170 27.53 -20.65 -13.15
N ALA A 171 28.35 -20.48 -12.11
CA ALA A 171 29.67 -19.88 -12.22
C ALA A 171 30.56 -20.64 -13.21
N SER A 172 30.42 -21.96 -13.32
CA SER A 172 31.14 -22.76 -14.33
C SER A 172 30.77 -22.38 -15.76
N GLU A 173 29.50 -22.06 -16.04
CA GLU A 173 29.04 -21.60 -17.35
C GLU A 173 29.55 -20.19 -17.66
N LEU A 174 29.47 -19.30 -16.67
CA LEU A 174 29.96 -17.92 -16.78
C LEU A 174 31.47 -17.88 -17.04
N ASN A 175 32.24 -18.70 -16.30
CA ASN A 175 33.68 -18.82 -16.49
C ASN A 175 34.03 -19.46 -17.84
N ALA A 176 33.28 -20.47 -18.30
CA ALA A 176 33.48 -21.10 -19.61
C ALA A 176 33.20 -20.13 -20.78
N ALA A 177 32.28 -19.18 -20.59
CA ALA A 177 32.03 -18.08 -21.53
C ALA A 177 33.06 -16.94 -21.43
N ASN A 178 34.10 -17.10 -20.60
CA ASN A 178 35.16 -16.13 -20.33
C ASN A 178 34.70 -14.85 -19.59
N LEU A 179 33.57 -14.88 -18.87
CA LEU A 179 33.17 -13.76 -18.02
C LEU A 179 34.22 -13.55 -16.93
N LYS A 180 34.61 -12.30 -16.69
CA LYS A 180 35.58 -11.94 -15.67
C LYS A 180 34.88 -11.35 -14.46
N ALA A 181 35.46 -11.53 -13.28
CA ALA A 181 34.99 -10.84 -12.07
C ALA A 181 34.99 -9.32 -12.32
N GLY A 182 33.95 -8.63 -11.85
CA GLY A 182 33.74 -7.20 -12.07
C GLY A 182 32.33 -6.87 -12.52
N ASN A 183 32.17 -5.64 -13.02
CA ASN A 183 30.87 -5.09 -13.41
C ASN A 183 30.31 -5.75 -14.66
N ILE A 184 29.06 -6.18 -14.57
CA ILE A 184 28.17 -6.48 -15.69
C ILE A 184 27.38 -5.20 -15.97
N SER A 185 27.40 -4.75 -17.22
CA SER A 185 26.83 -3.47 -17.68
C SER A 185 25.56 -3.64 -18.53
N GLY A 186 25.18 -4.87 -18.87
CA GLY A 186 23.99 -5.15 -19.66
C GLY A 186 23.79 -6.63 -19.95
N LEU A 187 22.61 -6.95 -20.45
CA LEU A 187 22.25 -8.27 -20.95
C LEU A 187 21.69 -8.15 -22.37
N GLN A 188 21.96 -9.15 -23.21
CA GLN A 188 21.29 -9.28 -24.50
C GLN A 188 20.49 -10.57 -24.59
N PHE A 189 19.33 -10.49 -25.23
CA PHE A 189 18.47 -11.63 -25.53
C PHE A 189 18.32 -11.76 -27.04
N TYR A 190 18.39 -12.99 -27.56
CA TYR A 190 18.18 -13.23 -28.99
C TYR A 190 16.69 -13.34 -29.30
N VAL A 191 16.10 -12.29 -29.86
CA VAL A 191 14.68 -12.23 -30.24
C VAL A 191 14.47 -12.92 -31.59
N LYS A 192 13.69 -13.99 -31.61
CA LYS A 192 13.28 -14.73 -32.82
C LYS A 192 12.06 -14.13 -33.47
N SER A 193 11.12 -13.63 -32.67
CA SER A 193 9.93 -12.91 -33.14
C SER A 193 9.62 -11.77 -32.19
N LYS A 194 9.38 -10.59 -32.75
CA LYS A 194 8.93 -9.41 -31.99
C LYS A 194 7.45 -9.50 -31.65
N GLY A 195 7.10 -8.97 -30.50
CA GLY A 195 5.74 -8.89 -29.99
C GLY A 195 5.40 -7.47 -29.53
N SER A 196 4.44 -7.37 -28.62
CA SER A 196 4.00 -6.10 -28.04
C SER A 196 5.00 -5.58 -27.00
N SER A 197 4.88 -4.28 -26.66
CA SER A 197 5.69 -3.64 -25.62
C SER A 197 5.46 -4.23 -24.24
N MET A 198 6.49 -4.21 -23.40
CA MET A 198 6.48 -4.58 -22.00
C MET A 198 6.59 -3.34 -21.13
N ARG A 199 5.54 -3.04 -20.38
CA ARG A 199 5.51 -1.96 -19.40
C ARG A 199 6.25 -2.39 -18.14
N PHE A 200 7.06 -1.48 -17.59
CA PHE A 200 7.88 -1.74 -16.41
C PHE A 200 8.72 -3.01 -16.47
N LEU A 201 9.31 -3.30 -17.65
CA LEU A 201 10.28 -4.38 -17.73
C LEU A 201 11.39 -4.12 -16.72
N THR A 202 11.49 -5.00 -15.74
CA THR A 202 12.41 -4.88 -14.62
C THR A 202 13.34 -6.07 -14.64
N VAL A 203 14.64 -5.80 -14.55
CA VAL A 203 15.68 -6.82 -14.41
C VAL A 203 16.41 -6.58 -13.12
N LYS A 204 16.53 -7.62 -12.30
CA LYS A 204 17.32 -7.61 -11.08
C LYS A 204 18.30 -8.77 -11.08
N LEU A 205 19.49 -8.56 -10.53
CA LEU A 205 20.52 -9.60 -10.44
C LEU A 205 20.95 -9.82 -9.00
N LYS A 206 21.36 -11.05 -8.69
CA LYS A 206 22.09 -11.38 -7.47
C LYS A 206 23.03 -12.57 -7.63
N ALA A 207 23.97 -12.68 -6.69
CA ALA A 207 24.72 -13.90 -6.46
C ALA A 207 23.82 -15.00 -5.87
N ALA A 208 24.03 -16.24 -6.31
CA ALA A 208 23.37 -17.44 -5.83
C ALA A 208 24.40 -18.50 -5.43
N ILE A 209 24.10 -19.24 -4.36
CA ILE A 209 24.96 -20.29 -3.78
C ILE A 209 24.41 -21.71 -4.04
N TYR A 210 23.39 -21.82 -4.88
CA TYR A 210 22.71 -23.06 -5.22
C TYR A 210 22.78 -23.32 -6.72
N ASP A 211 22.77 -24.60 -7.10
CA ASP A 211 22.97 -25.03 -8.48
C ASP A 211 21.67 -25.33 -9.25
N SER A 212 20.51 -25.13 -8.62
CA SER A 212 19.19 -25.26 -9.24
C SER A 212 18.19 -24.35 -8.53
N VAL A 213 17.21 -23.86 -9.28
CA VAL A 213 16.10 -23.08 -8.69
C VAL A 213 15.17 -23.99 -7.89
N LYS A 214 14.42 -23.38 -6.96
CA LYS A 214 13.34 -24.04 -6.22
C LYS A 214 12.01 -23.82 -6.93
N ASN A 215 10.99 -24.59 -6.56
CA ASN A 215 9.60 -24.35 -6.99
C ASN A 215 8.95 -23.18 -6.22
N ALA A 216 9.65 -22.06 -6.16
CA ALA A 216 9.25 -20.80 -5.52
C ALA A 216 10.21 -19.70 -5.97
N PHE A 217 9.73 -18.45 -6.04
CA PHE A 217 10.58 -17.30 -6.29
C PHE A 217 11.45 -16.98 -5.08
N ASP A 218 12.69 -16.59 -5.35
CA ASP A 218 13.58 -15.97 -4.38
C ASP A 218 13.28 -14.46 -4.33
N ASN A 219 12.97 -13.90 -3.16
CA ASN A 219 12.49 -12.52 -3.06
C ASN A 219 13.50 -11.56 -2.41
N THR A 220 14.71 -12.01 -2.06
CA THR A 220 15.66 -11.21 -1.26
C THR A 220 17.05 -11.10 -1.89
N GLY A 221 17.76 -10.02 -1.56
CA GLY A 221 19.17 -9.83 -1.92
C GLY A 221 19.42 -9.47 -3.39
N PHE A 222 18.40 -8.95 -4.11
CA PHE A 222 18.52 -8.53 -5.49
C PHE A 222 18.89 -7.05 -5.63
N THR A 223 19.72 -6.74 -6.63
CA THR A 223 19.97 -5.37 -7.11
C THR A 223 19.18 -5.15 -8.40
N THR A 224 18.31 -4.14 -8.43
CA THR A 224 17.65 -3.72 -9.68
C THR A 224 18.68 -3.07 -10.60
N VAL A 225 18.89 -3.66 -11.77
CA VAL A 225 19.89 -3.21 -12.75
C VAL A 225 19.24 -2.48 -13.93
N PHE A 226 17.95 -2.71 -14.17
CA PHE A 226 17.16 -2.06 -15.21
C PHE A 226 15.68 -2.01 -14.81
N SER A 227 14.99 -0.91 -15.09
CA SER A 227 13.54 -0.81 -14.98
C SER A 227 12.99 0.30 -15.88
N ALA A 228 12.34 -0.09 -16.99
CA ALA A 228 11.73 0.83 -17.93
C ALA A 228 10.70 0.12 -18.83
N ASN A 229 9.82 0.89 -19.47
CA ASN A 229 9.00 0.39 -20.56
C ASN A 229 9.94 0.00 -21.72
N THR A 230 9.76 -1.21 -22.25
CA THR A 230 10.67 -1.78 -23.24
C THR A 230 9.88 -2.39 -24.39
N GLN A 231 10.31 -2.11 -25.62
CA GLN A 231 9.81 -2.77 -26.82
C GLN A 231 11.00 -3.24 -27.64
N PHE A 232 11.00 -4.51 -28.04
CA PHE A 232 11.97 -5.00 -29.00
C PHE A 232 11.57 -4.50 -30.39
N LEU A 233 12.43 -3.68 -31.00
CA LEU A 233 12.16 -3.07 -32.29
C LEU A 233 12.49 -4.02 -33.46
N ASP A 234 13.46 -4.91 -33.24
CA ASP A 234 13.99 -5.84 -34.23
C ASP A 234 14.14 -7.28 -33.69
N THR A 235 14.38 -8.21 -34.61
CA THR A 235 14.83 -9.57 -34.28
C THR A 235 16.36 -9.63 -34.14
N GLY A 236 16.91 -10.74 -33.65
CA GLY A 236 18.33 -10.90 -33.34
C GLY A 236 18.68 -10.46 -31.91
N TRP A 237 19.94 -10.15 -31.66
CA TRP A 237 20.41 -9.74 -30.33
C TRP A 237 19.88 -8.36 -29.94
N GLN A 238 18.98 -8.32 -28.96
CA GLN A 238 18.40 -7.10 -28.41
C GLN A 238 19.02 -6.77 -27.06
N ASN A 239 19.36 -5.51 -26.84
CA ASN A 239 20.13 -5.05 -25.68
C ASN A 239 19.24 -4.51 -24.55
N ILE A 240 19.54 -4.90 -23.32
CA ILE A 240 19.05 -4.29 -22.09
C ILE A 240 20.26 -3.73 -21.34
N ALA A 241 20.52 -2.44 -21.57
CA ALA A 241 21.59 -1.70 -20.90
C ALA A 241 21.25 -1.46 -19.43
N PHE A 242 22.17 -1.70 -18.52
CA PHE A 242 21.93 -1.47 -17.11
C PHE A 242 22.04 0.02 -16.76
N THR A 243 21.14 0.49 -15.89
CA THR A 243 21.22 1.80 -15.23
C THR A 243 22.04 1.72 -13.93
N THR A 244 22.29 0.51 -13.45
CA THR A 244 23.12 0.22 -12.28
C THR A 244 23.89 -1.05 -12.54
N ASN A 245 25.22 -0.97 -12.57
CA ASN A 245 26.06 -2.13 -12.81
C ASN A 245 25.88 -3.18 -11.70
N CYS A 246 25.96 -4.47 -12.07
CA CYS A 246 26.01 -5.56 -11.11
C CYS A 246 27.44 -6.10 -11.02
N ASN A 247 28.05 -6.04 -9.84
CA ASN A 247 29.38 -6.58 -9.62
C ASN A 247 29.31 -8.10 -9.39
N TRP A 248 29.91 -8.88 -10.29
CA TRP A 248 30.04 -10.33 -10.15
C TRP A 248 31.40 -10.70 -9.55
N ASP A 249 31.41 -11.64 -8.62
CA ASP A 249 32.58 -12.03 -7.83
C ASP A 249 33.51 -13.05 -8.52
N GLY A 250 33.13 -13.55 -9.70
CA GLY A 250 33.85 -14.60 -10.42
C GLY A 250 33.66 -16.02 -9.88
N LYS A 251 32.86 -16.21 -8.82
CA LYS A 251 32.75 -17.47 -8.07
C LYS A 251 31.32 -17.93 -7.87
N SER A 252 30.41 -17.02 -7.55
CA SER A 252 29.00 -17.32 -7.27
C SER A 252 28.23 -17.55 -8.57
N ASN A 253 27.17 -18.36 -8.49
CA ASN A 253 26.18 -18.43 -9.56
C ASN A 253 25.46 -17.07 -9.66
N LEU A 254 24.84 -16.77 -10.80
CA LEU A 254 24.03 -15.56 -10.99
C LEU A 254 22.56 -15.94 -11.15
N LEU A 255 21.69 -15.30 -10.38
CA LEU A 255 20.24 -15.37 -10.55
C LEU A 255 19.73 -14.03 -11.10
N ALA A 256 19.07 -14.06 -12.25
CA ALA A 256 18.35 -12.91 -12.77
C ALA A 256 16.85 -13.05 -12.49
N ASP A 257 16.22 -12.03 -11.93
CA ASP A 257 14.77 -11.88 -11.80
C ASP A 257 14.31 -10.87 -12.85
N ILE A 258 13.43 -11.32 -13.76
CA ILE A 258 12.95 -10.54 -14.90
C ILE A 258 11.43 -10.53 -14.87
N SER A 259 10.83 -9.34 -14.87
CA SER A 259 9.38 -9.19 -14.78
C SER A 259 8.85 -8.02 -15.60
N TYR A 260 7.56 -8.05 -15.95
CA TYR A 260 6.85 -6.91 -16.56
C TYR A 260 5.38 -6.85 -16.10
N ASP A 261 4.77 -5.67 -16.24
CA ASP A 261 3.43 -5.32 -15.75
C ASP A 261 2.61 -4.54 -16.79
N ASN A 262 2.06 -5.26 -17.77
CA ASN A 262 1.12 -4.72 -18.74
C ASN A 262 -0.31 -4.67 -18.18
N PHE A 263 -1.15 -3.81 -18.76
CA PHE A 263 -2.57 -3.71 -18.38
C PHE A 263 -3.44 -4.79 -19.02
N SER A 264 -2.98 -5.38 -20.14
CA SER A 264 -3.72 -6.34 -20.93
C SER A 264 -2.75 -7.27 -21.66
N ALA A 265 -3.26 -8.41 -22.14
CA ALA A 265 -2.54 -9.28 -23.05
C ALA A 265 -2.18 -8.55 -24.36
N GLY A 266 -1.10 -8.99 -24.99
CA GLY A 266 -0.64 -8.56 -26.32
C GLY A 266 -0.02 -9.73 -27.09
N THR A 267 0.87 -9.43 -28.03
CA THR A 267 1.59 -10.46 -28.81
C THR A 267 2.90 -10.84 -28.14
N ASP A 268 3.19 -12.13 -28.01
CA ASP A 268 4.42 -12.64 -27.39
C ASP A 268 5.69 -12.15 -28.10
N ASN A 269 6.72 -11.85 -27.30
CA ASN A 269 8.09 -11.76 -27.80
C ASN A 269 8.75 -13.14 -27.65
N ILE A 270 9.07 -13.79 -28.77
CA ILE A 270 9.70 -15.11 -28.78
C ILE A 270 11.20 -14.94 -28.79
N ILE A 271 11.90 -15.56 -27.84
CA ILE A 271 13.35 -15.54 -27.74
C ILE A 271 13.95 -16.93 -27.94
N ALA A 272 15.21 -16.97 -28.35
CA ALA A 272 15.99 -18.21 -28.38
C ALA A 272 16.31 -18.66 -26.94
N ALA A 273 16.26 -19.96 -26.72
CA ALA A 273 16.50 -20.60 -25.43
C ALA A 273 17.19 -21.96 -25.61
N ASP A 274 17.61 -22.54 -24.50
CA ASP A 274 18.23 -23.86 -24.44
C ASP A 274 17.62 -24.69 -23.30
N THR A 275 17.62 -26.01 -23.49
CA THR A 275 17.24 -26.98 -22.46
C THR A 275 18.48 -27.42 -21.68
N ASN A 276 18.46 -27.23 -20.37
CA ASN A 276 19.55 -27.58 -19.46
C ASN A 276 19.33 -28.97 -18.82
N HIS A 277 20.38 -29.52 -18.20
CA HIS A 277 20.31 -30.77 -17.43
C HIS A 277 19.90 -30.56 -15.96
N PHE A 278 19.49 -29.35 -15.59
CA PHE A 278 19.06 -28.98 -14.25
C PHE A 278 17.90 -27.98 -14.33
N LEU A 279 17.16 -27.82 -13.22
CA LEU A 279 16.14 -26.78 -13.12
C LEU A 279 16.82 -25.42 -13.08
N SER A 280 16.84 -24.75 -14.23
CA SER A 280 17.52 -23.47 -14.43
C SER A 280 16.58 -22.29 -14.26
N SER A 281 15.27 -22.52 -14.21
CA SER A 281 14.30 -21.44 -14.33
C SER A 281 13.02 -21.70 -13.55
N VAL A 282 12.51 -20.64 -12.91
CA VAL A 282 11.25 -20.63 -12.18
C VAL A 282 10.43 -19.45 -12.67
N TYR A 283 9.15 -19.63 -12.97
CA TYR A 283 8.36 -18.58 -13.60
C TYR A 283 6.86 -18.68 -13.30
N MET A 284 6.19 -17.56 -13.49
CA MET A 284 4.74 -17.42 -13.49
C MET A 284 4.39 -16.37 -14.56
N GLN A 285 3.43 -16.70 -15.43
CA GLN A 285 2.86 -15.80 -16.42
C GLN A 285 1.35 -15.98 -16.36
N GLY A 286 0.62 -14.88 -16.31
CA GLY A 286 -0.82 -14.94 -16.22
C GLY A 286 -1.48 -13.58 -16.14
N ASN A 287 -2.74 -13.62 -15.76
CA ASN A 287 -3.59 -12.48 -15.47
C ASN A 287 -4.06 -12.51 -14.02
N GLU A 288 -3.17 -12.95 -13.11
CA GLU A 288 -3.46 -13.12 -11.68
C GLU A 288 -4.03 -11.84 -11.10
N ARG A 289 -5.09 -11.96 -10.33
CA ARG A 289 -5.86 -10.88 -9.72
C ARG A 289 -6.27 -11.35 -8.34
N SER A 290 -6.70 -10.42 -7.50
CA SER A 290 -7.22 -10.74 -6.18
C SER A 290 -8.41 -9.85 -5.85
N PHE A 291 -9.27 -10.28 -4.94
CA PHE A 291 -10.36 -9.44 -4.45
C PHE A 291 -9.80 -8.40 -3.49
N SER A 292 -9.88 -7.13 -3.86
CA SER A 292 -9.40 -6.00 -3.07
C SER A 292 -10.59 -5.32 -2.39
N PHE A 293 -10.69 -5.49 -1.08
CA PHE A 293 -11.77 -4.98 -0.27
C PHE A 293 -11.43 -3.58 0.25
N SER A 294 -12.35 -2.64 0.02
CA SER A 294 -12.29 -1.28 0.54
C SER A 294 -13.47 -1.04 1.50
N LYS A 295 -13.60 0.15 2.07
CA LYS A 295 -14.68 0.47 3.02
C LYS A 295 -16.07 0.07 2.46
N TYR A 296 -16.85 -0.63 3.28
CA TYR A 296 -18.17 -1.20 2.92
C TYR A 296 -18.12 -2.33 1.88
N GLY A 297 -16.93 -2.83 1.56
CA GLY A 297 -16.70 -3.92 0.62
C GLY A 297 -17.08 -5.29 1.19
N TYR A 298 -17.83 -6.08 0.41
CA TYR A 298 -18.06 -7.50 0.68
C TYR A 298 -18.41 -8.28 -0.59
N ILE A 299 -18.26 -9.60 -0.53
CA ILE A 299 -18.79 -10.53 -1.54
C ILE A 299 -19.98 -11.25 -0.95
N ASN A 300 -21.14 -11.16 -1.59
CA ASN A 300 -22.34 -11.89 -1.19
C ASN A 300 -22.33 -13.29 -1.83
N VAL A 301 -22.21 -14.33 -1.01
CA VAL A 301 -22.07 -15.73 -1.47
C VAL A 301 -23.44 -16.40 -1.54
N PRO A 302 -23.84 -16.98 -2.69
CA PRO A 302 -25.05 -17.80 -2.77
C PRO A 302 -24.99 -18.98 -1.81
N VAL A 303 -26.06 -19.16 -1.04
CA VAL A 303 -26.09 -20.16 0.04
C VAL A 303 -26.66 -21.52 -0.37
N LYS A 304 -26.94 -21.75 -1.66
CA LYS A 304 -27.62 -22.98 -2.12
C LYS A 304 -26.90 -24.24 -1.63
N ASP A 305 -25.66 -24.47 -2.06
CA ASP A 305 -24.88 -25.64 -1.63
C ASP A 305 -24.31 -25.46 -0.20
N VAL A 306 -24.00 -24.23 0.20
CA VAL A 306 -23.44 -23.92 1.54
C VAL A 306 -24.46 -24.18 2.66
N SER A 307 -25.77 -24.07 2.38
CA SER A 307 -26.85 -24.35 3.34
C SER A 307 -26.92 -25.82 3.77
N GLU A 308 -26.28 -26.73 3.04
CA GLU A 308 -26.18 -28.15 3.36
C GLU A 308 -25.05 -28.47 4.36
N ILE A 309 -24.20 -27.49 4.69
CA ILE A 309 -23.17 -27.65 5.73
C ILE A 309 -23.85 -27.97 7.06
N ASP A 310 -23.28 -28.93 7.78
CA ASP A 310 -23.83 -29.37 9.06
C ASP A 310 -22.73 -29.86 10.03
N SER A 311 -22.06 -30.95 9.66
CA SER A 311 -21.17 -31.67 10.60
C SER A 311 -19.68 -31.52 10.29
N PHE A 312 -19.32 -31.06 9.09
CA PHE A 312 -17.94 -30.88 8.66
C PHE A 312 -17.79 -29.61 7.84
N ILE A 313 -16.67 -28.92 7.99
CA ILE A 313 -16.31 -27.79 7.14
C ILE A 313 -14.81 -27.64 7.04
N THR A 314 -14.36 -27.17 5.87
CA THR A 314 -13.09 -26.48 5.70
C THR A 314 -13.33 -25.18 4.94
N VAL A 315 -12.77 -24.07 5.40
CA VAL A 315 -12.71 -22.81 4.64
C VAL A 315 -11.25 -22.40 4.52
N SER A 316 -10.79 -22.06 3.32
CA SER A 316 -9.42 -21.59 3.09
C SER A 316 -9.36 -20.38 2.18
N TYR A 317 -8.35 -19.53 2.36
CA TYR A 317 -8.07 -18.41 1.47
C TYR A 317 -6.66 -17.86 1.72
N TRP A 318 -6.11 -17.22 0.70
CA TRP A 318 -4.99 -16.29 0.85
C TRP A 318 -5.50 -14.93 1.28
N SER A 319 -4.76 -14.25 2.16
CA SER A 319 -5.09 -12.90 2.62
C SER A 319 -3.86 -12.01 2.71
N PHE A 320 -4.03 -10.73 2.37
CA PHE A 320 -3.04 -9.68 2.53
C PHE A 320 -3.72 -8.48 3.19
N GLY A 321 -3.56 -8.35 4.51
CA GLY A 321 -4.12 -7.21 5.25
C GLY A 321 -3.43 -5.89 4.89
N ASN A 322 -4.20 -4.82 4.78
CA ASN A 322 -3.67 -3.48 4.58
C ASN A 322 -3.08 -2.94 5.90
N VAL A 323 -1.76 -2.73 5.92
CA VAL A 323 -1.00 -2.26 7.10
C VAL A 323 -1.50 -0.92 7.66
N ALA A 324 -2.13 -0.08 6.84
CA ALA A 324 -2.68 1.19 7.29
C ALA A 324 -4.05 1.07 7.97
N LYS A 325 -4.66 -0.13 7.97
CA LYS A 325 -6.06 -0.34 8.31
C LYS A 325 -6.28 -1.45 9.32
N GLN A 326 -5.53 -2.54 9.20
CA GLN A 326 -5.65 -3.69 10.09
C GLN A 326 -5.03 -3.38 11.46
N PRO A 327 -5.55 -3.99 12.55
CA PRO A 327 -6.73 -4.84 12.62
C PRO A 327 -8.06 -4.05 12.56
N MET A 328 -9.16 -4.72 12.21
CA MET A 328 -10.49 -4.10 12.11
C MET A 328 -11.54 -4.87 12.90
N GLU A 329 -12.57 -4.16 13.39
CA GLU A 329 -13.74 -4.74 14.09
C GLU A 329 -14.73 -5.35 13.09
N GLY A 330 -14.24 -6.33 12.34
CA GLY A 330 -14.93 -6.93 11.21
C GLY A 330 -14.75 -8.43 11.14
N THR A 331 -14.92 -8.96 9.94
CA THR A 331 -14.72 -10.37 9.65
C THR A 331 -14.09 -10.53 8.27
N SER A 332 -13.29 -11.59 8.13
CA SER A 332 -12.84 -12.04 6.81
C SER A 332 -13.97 -12.78 6.09
N PHE A 333 -14.84 -13.48 6.83
CA PHE A 333 -16.08 -14.05 6.30
C PHE A 333 -17.05 -14.44 7.43
N GLU A 334 -18.35 -14.38 7.15
CA GLU A 334 -19.41 -14.76 8.09
C GLU A 334 -20.62 -15.34 7.37
N ALA A 335 -21.13 -16.46 7.90
CA ALA A 335 -22.44 -16.97 7.54
C ALA A 335 -23.39 -17.01 8.77
N VAL A 336 -24.64 -16.60 8.56
CA VAL A 336 -25.68 -16.51 9.59
C VAL A 336 -26.91 -17.36 9.24
N ASP A 337 -27.67 -17.75 10.26
CA ASP A 337 -28.98 -18.36 10.10
C ASP A 337 -30.08 -17.32 9.84
N LYS A 338 -31.33 -17.79 9.64
CA LYS A 338 -32.47 -16.91 9.31
C LYS A 338 -32.80 -15.90 10.41
N SER A 339 -32.34 -16.15 11.63
CA SER A 339 -32.53 -15.27 12.78
C SER A 339 -31.33 -14.33 12.99
N GLY A 340 -30.33 -14.38 12.11
CA GLY A 340 -29.09 -13.60 12.22
C GLY A 340 -28.06 -14.20 13.19
N ASN A 341 -28.25 -15.44 13.68
CA ASN A 341 -27.25 -16.07 14.54
C ASN A 341 -26.06 -16.52 13.70
N ARG A 342 -24.86 -16.28 14.21
CA ARG A 342 -23.58 -16.53 13.54
C ARG A 342 -23.21 -18.02 13.47
N VAL A 343 -23.59 -18.67 12.39
CA VAL A 343 -23.33 -20.10 12.17
C VAL A 343 -21.84 -20.38 11.97
N ILE A 344 -21.15 -19.62 11.12
CA ILE A 344 -19.69 -19.69 10.98
C ILE A 344 -19.11 -18.28 10.81
N ASN A 345 -17.94 -18.01 11.39
CA ASN A 345 -17.30 -16.71 11.27
C ASN A 345 -15.81 -16.73 11.59
N VAL A 346 -15.04 -15.95 10.83
CA VAL A 346 -13.64 -15.66 11.15
C VAL A 346 -13.39 -14.16 11.31
N HIS A 347 -13.25 -13.73 12.57
CA HIS A 347 -12.68 -12.41 12.86
C HIS A 347 -11.17 -12.47 12.64
N GLY A 348 -10.72 -12.04 11.47
CA GLY A 348 -9.37 -12.34 10.98
C GLY A 348 -8.60 -11.16 10.39
N PRO A 349 -7.89 -10.36 11.21
CA PRO A 349 -7.99 -10.32 12.68
C PRO A 349 -9.10 -9.39 13.19
N TRP A 350 -9.59 -9.63 14.42
CA TRP A 350 -10.44 -8.67 15.14
C TRP A 350 -9.60 -7.48 15.65
N GLY A 351 -10.25 -6.40 16.12
CA GLY A 351 -9.60 -5.18 16.63
C GLY A 351 -8.57 -5.37 17.76
N ASP A 352 -8.55 -6.52 18.44
CA ASP A 352 -7.52 -6.90 19.42
C ASP A 352 -6.36 -7.73 18.83
N ASN A 353 -6.30 -7.81 17.51
CA ASN A 353 -5.34 -8.56 16.71
C ASN A 353 -5.35 -10.09 16.97
N LYS A 354 -6.45 -10.64 17.51
CA LYS A 354 -6.65 -12.08 17.59
C LYS A 354 -7.36 -12.62 16.37
N MET A 355 -7.07 -13.89 16.08
CA MET A 355 -7.84 -14.70 15.14
C MET A 355 -8.92 -15.45 15.92
N TYR A 356 -10.18 -15.30 15.53
CA TYR A 356 -11.30 -16.06 16.10
C TYR A 356 -11.87 -16.98 15.04
N TRP A 357 -12.03 -18.26 15.36
CA TRP A 357 -12.81 -19.19 14.56
C TRP A 357 -14.05 -19.59 15.34
N ASP A 358 -15.22 -19.16 14.85
CA ASP A 358 -16.52 -19.41 15.43
C ASP A 358 -17.31 -20.36 14.54
N ALA A 359 -17.92 -21.39 15.13
CA ALA A 359 -18.71 -22.35 14.37
C ALA A 359 -19.82 -23.02 15.21
N GLY A 360 -21.04 -23.02 14.69
CA GLY A 360 -22.17 -23.82 15.16
C GLY A 360 -23.21 -23.08 16.01
N ASN A 361 -23.31 -21.74 15.92
CA ASN A 361 -24.43 -21.04 16.55
C ASN A 361 -25.65 -21.01 15.61
N SER A 362 -26.35 -22.14 15.50
CA SER A 362 -27.59 -22.26 14.72
C SER A 362 -28.79 -22.44 15.66
N GLY A 363 -29.65 -21.42 15.76
CA GLY A 363 -30.81 -21.40 16.67
C GLY A 363 -30.48 -21.36 18.17
N GLY A 364 -29.24 -21.03 18.54
CA GLY A 364 -28.75 -21.02 19.93
C GLY A 364 -28.18 -19.67 20.37
N ALA A 365 -27.63 -19.62 21.59
CA ALA A 365 -27.04 -18.41 22.16
C ALA A 365 -25.50 -18.30 21.99
N SER A 366 -24.81 -19.36 21.55
CA SER A 366 -23.34 -19.35 21.41
C SER A 366 -22.78 -20.36 20.40
N ALA A 367 -21.67 -20.01 19.76
CA ALA A 367 -20.89 -20.90 18.88
C ALA A 367 -19.87 -21.74 19.68
N ASP A 368 -19.26 -22.74 19.04
CA ASP A 368 -17.94 -23.22 19.46
C ASP A 368 -16.91 -22.21 18.97
N ARG A 369 -15.90 -21.93 19.80
CA ARG A 369 -14.90 -20.88 19.53
C ARG A 369 -13.52 -21.37 19.89
N ILE A 370 -12.57 -21.14 18.98
CA ILE A 370 -11.14 -21.14 19.30
C ILE A 370 -10.54 -19.78 18.93
N THR A 371 -9.59 -19.31 19.73
CA THR A 371 -8.97 -18.00 19.52
C THR A 371 -7.53 -17.98 20.01
N LYS A 372 -6.67 -17.25 19.30
CA LYS A 372 -5.27 -17.07 19.65
C LYS A 372 -4.78 -15.72 19.11
N GLN A 373 -3.80 -15.13 19.80
CA GLN A 373 -3.14 -13.90 19.36
C GLN A 373 -2.35 -14.15 18.08
N ALA A 374 -2.54 -13.31 17.07
CA ALA A 374 -1.72 -13.29 15.86
C ALA A 374 -0.58 -12.27 16.00
N ALA A 375 0.57 -12.56 15.38
CA ALA A 375 1.58 -11.54 15.13
C ALA A 375 1.14 -10.66 13.97
N THR A 376 1.52 -9.38 13.96
CA THR A 376 1.16 -8.44 12.88
C THR A 376 1.56 -8.95 11.50
N THR A 377 2.74 -9.56 11.38
CA THR A 377 3.17 -10.14 10.10
C THR A 377 2.26 -11.30 9.62
N GLU A 378 1.52 -11.97 10.50
CA GLU A 378 0.60 -13.03 10.11
C GLU A 378 -0.72 -12.48 9.53
N THR A 379 -1.03 -11.21 9.75
CA THR A 379 -2.32 -10.60 9.40
C THR A 379 -2.22 -9.52 8.32
N GLU A 380 -1.06 -8.87 8.16
CA GLU A 380 -0.88 -7.75 7.23
C GLU A 380 0.50 -7.70 6.57
N GLY A 381 0.59 -6.93 5.46
CA GLY A 381 1.85 -6.60 4.78
C GLY A 381 2.50 -7.74 3.97
N LYS A 382 1.95 -8.95 4.02
CA LYS A 382 2.32 -10.09 3.16
C LYS A 382 1.13 -11.03 2.97
N TRP A 383 1.20 -11.83 1.90
CA TRP A 383 0.28 -12.93 1.66
C TRP A 383 0.47 -14.03 2.70
N ASN A 384 -0.63 -14.42 3.34
CA ASN A 384 -0.71 -15.54 4.28
C ASN A 384 -1.90 -16.42 3.92
N TYR A 385 -1.71 -17.74 3.91
CA TYR A 385 -2.76 -18.72 3.64
C TYR A 385 -3.38 -19.21 4.95
N TRP A 386 -4.66 -18.92 5.12
CA TRP A 386 -5.43 -19.35 6.28
C TRP A 386 -6.34 -20.53 5.92
N THR A 387 -6.46 -21.49 6.84
CA THR A 387 -7.41 -22.59 6.70
C THR A 387 -8.06 -22.91 8.03
N PHE A 388 -9.39 -23.00 8.03
CA PHE A 388 -10.22 -23.23 9.21
C PHE A 388 -11.00 -24.51 9.02
N THR A 389 -10.84 -25.46 9.95
CA THR A 389 -11.55 -26.76 9.86
C THR A 389 -12.39 -27.02 11.11
N LYS A 390 -13.48 -27.76 10.92
CA LYS A 390 -14.26 -28.34 12.01
C LYS A 390 -14.83 -29.70 11.63
N ASN A 391 -14.82 -30.62 12.59
CA ASN A 391 -15.37 -31.96 12.48
C ASN A 391 -16.16 -32.28 13.75
N VAL A 392 -17.49 -32.28 13.64
CA VAL A 392 -18.40 -32.50 14.78
C VAL A 392 -18.30 -33.91 15.33
N ALA A 393 -18.03 -34.92 14.48
CA ALA A 393 -17.95 -36.31 14.90
C ALA A 393 -16.78 -36.52 15.88
N THR A 394 -15.61 -35.97 15.56
CA THR A 394 -14.41 -36.05 16.43
C THR A 394 -14.38 -34.94 17.48
N GLY A 395 -15.13 -33.86 17.27
CA GLY A 395 -15.04 -32.63 18.05
C GLY A 395 -13.79 -31.80 17.74
N SER A 396 -13.10 -32.05 16.62
CA SER A 396 -11.89 -31.33 16.25
C SER A 396 -12.22 -29.99 15.60
N MET A 397 -11.53 -28.92 16.03
CA MET A 397 -11.59 -27.60 15.42
C MET A 397 -10.17 -27.03 15.32
N LYS A 398 -9.76 -26.58 14.13
CA LYS A 398 -8.36 -26.22 13.86
C LYS A 398 -8.25 -24.96 13.01
N ILE A 399 -7.15 -24.25 13.18
CA ILE A 399 -6.69 -23.15 12.35
C ILE A 399 -5.29 -23.51 11.86
N TYR A 400 -5.07 -23.41 10.55
CA TYR A 400 -3.76 -23.54 9.92
C TYR A 400 -3.34 -22.21 9.33
N LEU A 401 -2.03 -21.93 9.40
CA LEU A 401 -1.38 -20.78 8.78
C LEU A 401 -0.23 -21.29 7.92
N ASN A 402 -0.25 -20.93 6.63
CA ASN A 402 0.75 -21.32 5.64
C ASN A 402 1.01 -22.85 5.66
N GLY A 403 -0.07 -23.62 5.74
CA GLY A 403 -0.07 -25.09 5.73
C GLY A 403 0.38 -25.78 7.03
N ASN A 404 0.69 -25.03 8.09
CA ASN A 404 1.09 -25.59 9.38
C ASN A 404 -0.01 -25.36 10.42
N LEU A 405 -0.20 -26.33 11.35
CA LEU A 405 -1.18 -26.19 12.42
C LEU A 405 -0.81 -25.00 13.31
N TRP A 406 -1.71 -24.02 13.40
CA TRP A 406 -1.47 -22.78 14.13
C TRP A 406 -2.20 -22.77 15.47
N HIS A 407 -3.42 -23.32 15.52
CA HIS A 407 -4.20 -23.48 16.75
C HIS A 407 -5.24 -24.61 16.61
N SER A 408 -5.65 -25.21 17.72
CA SER A 408 -6.66 -26.27 17.73
C SER A 408 -7.31 -26.47 19.09
N ALA A 409 -8.53 -27.01 19.10
CA ALA A 409 -9.16 -27.56 20.30
C ALA A 409 -9.98 -28.82 19.96
N GLY A 410 -10.29 -29.59 21.01
CA GLY A 410 -11.20 -30.74 20.97
C GLY A 410 -12.57 -30.41 21.57
N ASN A 411 -13.48 -31.39 21.56
CA ASN A 411 -14.85 -31.28 22.09
C ASN A 411 -15.71 -30.17 21.47
N MET A 412 -15.37 -29.70 20.27
CA MET A 412 -16.12 -28.68 19.52
C MET A 412 -17.20 -29.34 18.64
N LYS A 413 -18.33 -29.70 19.26
CA LYS A 413 -19.36 -30.57 18.66
C LYS A 413 -20.66 -29.87 18.23
N LYS A 414 -20.73 -28.53 18.25
CA LYS A 414 -21.92 -27.82 17.77
C LYS A 414 -22.03 -27.91 16.25
N ARG A 415 -23.21 -28.31 15.77
CA ARG A 415 -23.53 -28.43 14.34
C ARG A 415 -23.71 -27.05 13.68
N MET A 416 -23.43 -26.97 12.39
CA MET A 416 -23.36 -25.73 11.58
C MET A 416 -24.49 -25.63 10.53
N TYR A 417 -25.64 -26.22 10.80
CA TYR A 417 -26.79 -26.22 9.88
C TYR A 417 -27.47 -24.85 9.80
N GLY A 418 -28.31 -24.67 8.78
CA GLY A 418 -29.26 -23.55 8.73
C GLY A 418 -28.69 -22.22 8.21
N ILE A 419 -27.54 -22.24 7.56
CA ILE A 419 -26.97 -21.06 6.88
C ILE A 419 -27.99 -20.51 5.88
N SER A 420 -28.32 -19.22 6.01
CA SER A 420 -29.22 -18.51 5.10
C SER A 420 -28.61 -17.27 4.44
N GLN A 421 -27.52 -16.74 5.00
CA GLN A 421 -26.73 -15.67 4.37
C GLN A 421 -25.24 -15.94 4.60
N PHE A 422 -24.41 -15.58 3.63
CA PHE A 422 -22.97 -15.76 3.70
C PHE A 422 -22.25 -14.60 2.99
N ARG A 423 -21.33 -13.94 3.70
CA ARG A 423 -20.51 -12.85 3.17
C ARG A 423 -19.03 -13.09 3.39
N ILE A 424 -18.22 -12.60 2.45
CA ILE A 424 -16.76 -12.49 2.56
C ILE A 424 -16.42 -11.00 2.67
N GLY A 425 -15.49 -10.65 3.57
CA GLY A 425 -14.96 -9.30 3.73
C GLY A 425 -15.76 -8.37 4.63
N GLN A 426 -17.01 -8.67 4.97
CA GLN A 426 -17.79 -7.92 5.96
C GLN A 426 -18.86 -8.81 6.59
N GLY A 427 -19.21 -8.54 7.84
CA GLY A 427 -20.26 -9.25 8.55
C GLY A 427 -21.67 -8.80 8.13
N ASN A 428 -22.65 -9.52 8.66
CA ASN A 428 -24.07 -9.28 8.45
C ASN A 428 -24.67 -8.37 9.54
N TRP A 429 -23.92 -8.06 10.61
CA TRP A 429 -24.38 -7.20 11.71
C TRP A 429 -24.13 -5.71 11.44
N ASP A 430 -24.95 -4.87 12.04
CA ASP A 430 -24.83 -3.42 11.94
C ASP A 430 -23.53 -2.91 12.57
N GLY A 431 -22.77 -2.10 11.83
CA GLY A 431 -21.49 -1.56 12.27
C GLY A 431 -20.28 -2.47 12.01
N SER A 432 -20.47 -3.64 11.38
CA SER A 432 -19.36 -4.48 10.94
C SER A 432 -18.40 -3.72 10.02
N GLN A 433 -17.12 -3.66 10.39
CA GLN A 433 -16.09 -3.10 9.53
C GLN A 433 -15.71 -4.08 8.42
N THR A 434 -15.40 -3.57 7.24
CA THR A 434 -14.86 -4.38 6.15
C THR A 434 -13.42 -4.79 6.46
N TYR A 435 -13.03 -6.02 6.14
CA TYR A 435 -11.65 -6.44 6.03
C TYR A 435 -10.95 -5.63 4.92
N GLU A 436 -10.36 -4.46 5.23
CA GLU A 436 -9.61 -3.70 4.23
C GLU A 436 -8.28 -4.42 3.94
N GLY A 437 -8.15 -4.93 2.72
CA GLY A 437 -7.06 -5.82 2.31
C GLY A 437 -7.40 -6.59 1.03
N LYS A 438 -6.60 -7.62 0.73
CA LYS A 438 -6.83 -8.50 -0.42
C LYS A 438 -7.12 -9.91 0.05
N ILE A 439 -8.06 -10.60 -0.61
CA ILE A 439 -8.32 -12.03 -0.45
C ILE A 439 -8.22 -12.69 -1.82
N ASP A 440 -7.66 -13.90 -1.83
CA ASP A 440 -7.50 -14.69 -3.04
C ASP A 440 -7.74 -16.17 -2.76
N GLU A 441 -8.07 -16.94 -3.80
CA GLU A 441 -8.26 -18.40 -3.72
C GLU A 441 -9.21 -18.86 -2.59
N PHE A 442 -10.35 -18.19 -2.44
CA PHE A 442 -11.31 -18.48 -1.37
C PHE A 442 -12.10 -19.75 -1.68
N ALA A 443 -12.04 -20.75 -0.80
CA ALA A 443 -12.66 -22.05 -1.03
C ALA A 443 -13.36 -22.59 0.22
N VAL A 444 -14.47 -23.30 0.01
CA VAL A 444 -15.29 -23.94 1.05
C VAL A 444 -15.56 -25.38 0.70
N TRP A 445 -15.30 -26.29 1.64
CA TRP A 445 -15.62 -27.71 1.54
C TRP A 445 -16.55 -28.15 2.66
N ASN A 446 -17.41 -29.12 2.38
CA ASN A 446 -18.22 -29.83 3.40
C ASN A 446 -17.50 -31.05 3.99
N THR A 447 -16.17 -31.02 4.07
CA THR A 447 -15.34 -32.05 4.72
C THR A 447 -14.21 -31.39 5.50
N GLU A 448 -13.63 -32.10 6.48
CA GLU A 448 -12.37 -31.70 7.09
C GLU A 448 -11.20 -32.10 6.17
N LEU A 449 -10.38 -31.13 5.77
CA LEU A 449 -9.12 -31.40 5.08
C LEU A 449 -8.01 -31.76 6.08
N ASP A 450 -7.16 -32.71 5.69
CA ASP A 450 -5.96 -33.03 6.46
C ASP A 450 -4.81 -32.03 6.18
N ALA A 451 -3.85 -31.97 7.10
CA ALA A 451 -2.73 -31.02 7.03
C ALA A 451 -1.82 -31.22 5.81
N ALA A 452 -1.67 -32.45 5.32
CA ALA A 452 -0.83 -32.73 4.15
C ALA A 452 -1.50 -32.22 2.87
N THR A 453 -2.81 -32.43 2.73
CA THR A 453 -3.61 -31.90 1.62
C THR A 453 -3.53 -30.37 1.60
N ILE A 454 -3.79 -29.70 2.73
CA ILE A 454 -3.71 -28.23 2.86
C ILE A 454 -2.32 -27.73 2.41
N LYS A 455 -1.25 -28.31 2.93
CA LYS A 455 0.12 -27.89 2.61
C LYS A 455 0.52 -28.14 1.15
N SER A 456 0.00 -29.19 0.54
CA SER A 456 0.33 -29.58 -0.84
C SER A 456 -0.40 -28.78 -1.92
N TYR A 457 -1.53 -28.14 -1.56
CA TYR A 457 -2.38 -27.37 -2.47
C TYR A 457 -2.38 -25.86 -2.20
N MET A 458 -1.88 -25.37 -1.06
CA MET A 458 -1.94 -23.93 -0.74
C MET A 458 -1.33 -23.00 -1.81
N ASN A 459 -0.30 -23.44 -2.54
CA ASN A 459 0.36 -22.64 -3.59
C ASN A 459 -0.11 -23.01 -5.01
N LYS A 460 -1.27 -23.66 -5.14
CA LYS A 460 -1.83 -24.11 -6.42
C LYS A 460 -3.27 -23.65 -6.55
N SER A 461 -3.65 -23.23 -7.75
CA SER A 461 -5.07 -23.20 -8.09
C SER A 461 -5.68 -24.60 -7.90
N LEU A 462 -6.86 -24.67 -7.31
CA LEU A 462 -7.58 -25.92 -7.18
C LEU A 462 -8.05 -26.40 -8.56
N ASP A 463 -7.94 -27.70 -8.77
CA ASP A 463 -8.37 -28.39 -9.98
C ASP A 463 -9.14 -29.67 -9.62
N GLN A 464 -9.54 -30.41 -10.64
CA GLN A 464 -10.30 -31.66 -10.48
C GLN A 464 -9.51 -32.76 -9.74
N ASN A 465 -8.18 -32.63 -9.63
CA ASN A 465 -7.30 -33.59 -8.96
C ASN A 465 -7.22 -33.36 -7.45
N HIS A 466 -7.80 -32.27 -6.93
CA HIS A 466 -7.84 -32.03 -5.50
C HIS A 466 -8.52 -33.23 -4.78
N PRO A 467 -7.92 -33.83 -3.72
CA PRO A 467 -8.43 -35.05 -3.09
C PRO A 467 -9.87 -34.95 -2.59
N ALA A 468 -10.28 -33.74 -2.20
CA ALA A 468 -11.62 -33.43 -1.73
C ALA A 468 -12.48 -32.65 -2.75
N ASN A 469 -12.19 -32.73 -4.06
CA ASN A 469 -12.92 -31.98 -5.09
C ASN A 469 -14.44 -32.24 -5.05
N LYS A 470 -14.85 -33.48 -4.76
CA LYS A 470 -16.29 -33.83 -4.62
C LYS A 470 -17.00 -33.14 -3.45
N ASN A 471 -16.23 -32.65 -2.48
CA ASN A 471 -16.71 -31.96 -1.29
C ASN A 471 -16.61 -30.43 -1.41
N LEU A 472 -16.05 -29.91 -2.52
CA LEU A 472 -15.91 -28.49 -2.76
C LEU A 472 -17.28 -27.88 -3.11
N LEU A 473 -17.68 -26.83 -2.38
CA LEU A 473 -18.98 -26.18 -2.51
C LEU A 473 -18.89 -24.81 -3.19
N VAL A 474 -17.80 -24.09 -2.92
CA VAL A 474 -17.52 -22.74 -3.43
C VAL A 474 -16.03 -22.64 -3.65
N TYR A 475 -15.61 -22.08 -4.78
CA TYR A 475 -14.22 -21.72 -5.02
C TYR A 475 -14.12 -20.47 -5.90
N TYR A 476 -13.65 -19.37 -5.31
CA TYR A 476 -13.41 -18.12 -6.00
C TYR A 476 -11.92 -17.87 -6.20
N LYS A 477 -11.51 -17.88 -7.46
CA LYS A 477 -10.11 -17.69 -7.88
C LYS A 477 -9.62 -16.26 -7.86
N GLY A 478 -10.51 -15.28 -7.70
CA GLY A 478 -10.11 -13.87 -7.81
C GLY A 478 -9.70 -13.41 -9.20
N ASN A 479 -9.95 -14.18 -10.27
CA ASN A 479 -9.33 -13.99 -11.60
C ASN A 479 -10.33 -13.62 -12.73
N ASP A 480 -11.54 -13.17 -12.39
CA ASP A 480 -12.66 -13.17 -13.34
C ASP A 480 -12.82 -11.91 -14.21
N GLU A 481 -12.04 -10.85 -13.93
CA GLU A 481 -11.92 -9.59 -14.70
C GLU A 481 -13.24 -8.82 -14.98
N ASN A 482 -14.39 -9.31 -14.51
CA ASN A 482 -15.70 -8.75 -14.84
C ASN A 482 -16.14 -7.62 -13.89
N GLY A 483 -15.51 -7.49 -12.71
CA GLY A 483 -15.79 -6.42 -11.73
C GLY A 483 -17.19 -6.46 -11.09
N LEU A 484 -17.97 -7.52 -11.30
CA LEU A 484 -19.35 -7.67 -10.83
C LEU A 484 -19.55 -8.90 -9.96
N GLN A 485 -18.91 -10.01 -10.33
CA GLN A 485 -19.08 -11.31 -9.69
C GLN A 485 -17.76 -12.05 -9.51
N ALA A 486 -17.59 -12.65 -8.34
CA ALA A 486 -16.65 -13.73 -8.09
C ALA A 486 -17.23 -15.03 -8.70
N LYS A 487 -16.64 -15.52 -9.78
CA LYS A 487 -17.14 -16.74 -10.41
C LYS A 487 -16.69 -17.95 -9.61
N ASP A 488 -17.67 -18.76 -9.26
CA ASP A 488 -17.46 -20.06 -8.64
C ASP A 488 -16.86 -21.08 -9.63
N ALA A 489 -15.62 -21.47 -9.38
CA ALA A 489 -14.88 -22.48 -10.10
C ALA A 489 -15.04 -23.90 -9.52
N SER A 490 -15.90 -24.10 -8.51
CA SER A 490 -16.20 -25.43 -7.97
C SER A 490 -17.06 -26.30 -8.90
N GLY A 491 -17.71 -25.69 -9.90
CA GLY A 491 -18.70 -26.32 -10.76
C GLY A 491 -20.13 -26.33 -10.19
N LYS A 492 -20.38 -25.59 -9.11
CA LYS A 492 -21.70 -25.43 -8.48
C LYS A 492 -22.45 -24.17 -8.90
N GLU A 493 -21.79 -23.28 -9.64
CA GLU A 493 -22.35 -22.00 -10.11
C GLU A 493 -22.81 -21.08 -8.97
N ASN A 494 -22.20 -21.20 -7.78
CA ASN A 494 -22.45 -20.29 -6.66
C ASN A 494 -21.71 -18.96 -6.85
N HIS A 495 -21.94 -18.23 -7.95
CA HIS A 495 -21.23 -16.98 -8.21
C HIS A 495 -21.58 -15.89 -7.19
N GLY A 496 -20.57 -15.29 -6.57
CA GLY A 496 -20.74 -14.28 -5.54
C GLY A 496 -20.81 -12.87 -6.09
N ASP A 497 -21.73 -12.04 -5.62
CA ASP A 497 -21.84 -10.65 -6.08
C ASP A 497 -20.84 -9.75 -5.35
N LEU A 498 -20.08 -8.96 -6.10
CA LEU A 498 -19.12 -8.00 -5.56
C LEU A 498 -19.85 -6.70 -5.20
N VAL A 499 -19.71 -6.26 -3.95
CA VAL A 499 -20.22 -4.96 -3.48
C VAL A 499 -19.05 -4.16 -2.95
N SER A 500 -18.67 -3.06 -3.60
CA SER A 500 -17.50 -2.24 -3.23
C SER A 500 -16.19 -3.03 -3.08
N VAL A 501 -16.04 -4.07 -3.90
CA VAL A 501 -14.84 -4.91 -4.00
C VAL A 501 -14.26 -4.76 -5.40
N ASP A 502 -12.99 -4.39 -5.48
CA ASP A 502 -12.25 -4.33 -6.73
C ASP A 502 -11.58 -5.68 -7.03
N ASN A 503 -11.22 -5.91 -8.28
CA ASN A 503 -10.47 -7.11 -8.70
C ASN A 503 -9.22 -6.72 -9.51
N PRO A 504 -8.25 -6.00 -8.91
CA PRO A 504 -7.08 -5.48 -9.62
C PRO A 504 -6.14 -6.60 -10.06
N LEU A 505 -5.43 -6.37 -11.16
CA LEU A 505 -4.33 -7.21 -11.61
C LEU A 505 -3.20 -7.19 -10.57
N THR A 506 -2.76 -8.38 -10.17
CA THR A 506 -1.68 -8.60 -9.22
C THR A 506 -0.34 -8.22 -9.87
N PRO A 507 0.43 -7.29 -9.27
CA PRO A 507 1.73 -6.91 -9.80
C PRO A 507 2.68 -8.10 -9.91
N SER A 508 3.56 -8.08 -10.90
CA SER A 508 4.52 -9.15 -11.19
C SER A 508 5.40 -9.50 -9.98
N THR A 509 5.75 -8.51 -9.15
CA THR A 509 6.53 -8.70 -7.92
C THR A 509 5.79 -9.45 -6.81
N GLU A 510 4.47 -9.52 -6.87
CA GLU A 510 3.62 -10.21 -5.90
C GLU A 510 3.16 -11.59 -6.38
N LEU A 511 3.57 -12.05 -7.57
CA LEU A 511 3.21 -13.38 -8.05
C LEU A 511 3.87 -14.48 -7.19
N PHE A 512 3.08 -15.44 -6.71
CA PHE A 512 3.54 -16.57 -5.90
C PHE A 512 2.76 -17.87 -6.12
N LEU A 513 1.52 -17.80 -6.62
CA LEU A 513 0.64 -18.95 -6.91
C LEU A 513 1.04 -19.60 -8.24
N ASP A 514 0.86 -20.92 -8.35
CA ASP A 514 1.04 -21.70 -9.58
C ASP A 514 2.39 -21.52 -10.28
N VAL A 515 3.42 -21.24 -9.47
CA VAL A 515 4.80 -21.11 -9.94
C VAL A 515 5.27 -22.43 -10.55
N LYS A 516 5.85 -22.33 -11.75
CA LYS A 516 6.36 -23.46 -12.53
C LYS A 516 7.88 -23.44 -12.55
N THR A 517 8.49 -24.62 -12.55
CA THR A 517 9.92 -24.78 -12.80
C THR A 517 10.18 -25.46 -14.13
N THR A 518 11.27 -25.09 -14.78
CA THR A 518 11.69 -25.67 -16.06
C THR A 518 13.21 -25.68 -16.16
N ASN A 519 13.72 -26.54 -17.02
CA ASN A 519 15.12 -26.56 -17.44
C ASN A 519 15.35 -25.72 -18.71
N ILE A 520 14.32 -25.08 -19.27
CA ILE A 520 14.46 -24.16 -20.39
C ILE A 520 14.91 -22.79 -19.87
N ARG A 521 16.03 -22.28 -20.38
CA ARG A 521 16.57 -20.95 -20.03
C ARG A 521 16.92 -20.17 -21.30
N PRO A 522 16.72 -18.84 -21.35
CA PRO A 522 17.10 -18.01 -22.47
C PRO A 522 18.56 -18.18 -22.87
N GLN A 523 18.80 -18.16 -24.18
CA GLN A 523 20.12 -17.84 -24.72
C GLN A 523 20.40 -16.37 -24.38
N ILE A 524 21.57 -16.10 -23.82
CA ILE A 524 21.88 -14.78 -23.27
C ILE A 524 23.29 -14.35 -23.65
N ALA A 525 23.50 -13.03 -23.74
CA ALA A 525 24.83 -12.45 -23.73
C ALA A 525 25.02 -11.54 -22.51
N PHE A 526 26.08 -11.74 -21.75
CA PHE A 526 26.49 -10.82 -20.70
C PHE A 526 27.43 -9.77 -21.27
N GLN A 527 27.25 -8.51 -20.86
CA GLN A 527 28.10 -7.41 -21.27
C GLN A 527 28.99 -6.91 -20.13
N GLN A 528 30.28 -6.73 -20.41
CA GLN A 528 31.19 -5.98 -19.56
C GLN A 528 31.78 -4.82 -20.39
N GLY A 529 31.21 -3.64 -20.20
CA GLY A 529 31.60 -2.43 -20.91
C GLY A 529 32.26 -1.38 -20.01
N SER A 530 33.24 -0.67 -20.58
CA SER A 530 33.77 0.59 -20.05
C SER A 530 33.41 1.72 -21.02
N PHE A 531 32.82 2.78 -20.51
CA PHE A 531 32.30 3.90 -21.29
C PHE A 531 32.93 5.19 -20.77
N THR A 532 33.35 6.09 -21.67
CA THR A 532 33.76 7.46 -21.32
C THR A 532 32.67 8.41 -21.76
N GLY A 533 32.31 9.37 -20.91
CA GLY A 533 31.64 10.57 -21.42
C GLY A 533 32.63 11.31 -22.34
N ASN A 534 32.24 11.67 -23.56
CA ASN A 534 33.08 12.46 -24.47
C ASN A 534 32.41 13.80 -24.87
N THR A 535 31.28 14.13 -24.24
CA THR A 535 30.53 15.37 -24.48
C THR A 535 30.56 16.28 -23.25
N ALA A 536 30.32 17.57 -23.46
CA ALA A 536 29.98 18.47 -22.36
C ALA A 536 28.72 17.94 -21.66
N ASN A 537 28.67 18.05 -20.32
CA ASN A 537 27.55 17.59 -19.50
C ASN A 537 27.26 16.06 -19.58
N ALA A 538 28.29 15.23 -19.81
CA ALA A 538 28.15 13.77 -19.96
C ALA A 538 27.62 13.06 -18.70
N PHE A 539 27.78 13.67 -17.53
CA PHE A 539 27.09 13.28 -16.30
C PHE A 539 26.55 14.54 -15.63
N SER A 540 25.28 14.57 -15.24
CA SER A 540 24.71 15.72 -14.56
C SER A 540 23.64 15.35 -13.53
N VAL A 541 23.51 16.20 -12.51
CA VAL A 541 22.44 16.16 -11.52
C VAL A 541 21.71 17.49 -11.61
N ASP A 542 20.40 17.43 -11.84
CA ASP A 542 19.51 18.59 -12.02
C ASP A 542 20.05 19.61 -13.03
N GLY A 543 20.49 19.11 -14.20
CA GLY A 543 20.98 19.92 -15.32
C GLY A 543 22.32 20.61 -15.04
N ASN A 544 22.29 21.72 -14.29
CA ASN A 544 23.46 22.55 -14.00
C ASN A 544 23.94 22.46 -12.54
N THR A 545 23.20 21.79 -11.64
CA THR A 545 23.56 21.76 -10.21
C THR A 545 24.90 21.05 -9.99
N PHE A 546 25.09 19.89 -10.63
CA PHE A 546 26.39 19.24 -10.77
C PHE A 546 26.53 18.74 -12.21
N SER A 547 27.66 19.04 -12.86
CA SER A 547 27.90 18.71 -14.26
C SER A 547 29.34 18.24 -14.45
N VAL A 548 29.52 17.17 -15.22
CA VAL A 548 30.83 16.71 -15.68
C VAL A 548 30.91 16.97 -17.18
N ASP A 549 31.75 17.92 -17.54
CA ASP A 549 32.16 18.17 -18.92
C ASP A 549 33.34 17.26 -19.24
N ALA A 550 32.99 16.06 -19.72
CA ALA A 550 33.96 15.03 -20.01
C ALA A 550 34.71 15.28 -21.34
N ALA A 551 34.20 16.17 -22.21
CA ALA A 551 34.92 16.59 -23.42
C ALA A 551 36.18 17.41 -23.11
N ASN A 552 36.20 18.11 -21.96
CA ASN A 552 37.29 19.03 -21.58
C ASN A 552 37.91 18.68 -20.21
N ASP A 553 37.49 17.56 -19.62
CA ASP A 553 37.85 17.11 -18.27
C ASP A 553 37.61 18.19 -17.20
N ARG A 554 36.37 18.69 -17.09
CA ARG A 554 35.97 19.74 -16.15
C ARG A 554 34.73 19.37 -15.33
N ILE A 555 34.60 19.95 -14.15
CA ILE A 555 33.43 19.84 -13.28
C ILE A 555 32.79 21.22 -13.12
N GLY A 556 31.48 21.30 -13.34
CA GLY A 556 30.64 22.46 -13.09
C GLY A 556 29.71 22.24 -11.90
N ILE A 557 29.53 23.28 -11.08
CA ILE A 557 28.49 23.36 -10.04
C ILE A 557 27.73 24.66 -10.27
N GLY A 558 26.42 24.60 -10.46
CA GLY A 558 25.60 25.73 -10.92
C GLY A 558 25.83 26.16 -12.37
N THR A 559 26.55 25.36 -13.16
CA THR A 559 26.80 25.58 -14.60
C THR A 559 27.04 24.26 -15.33
N ALA A 560 26.44 24.09 -16.51
CA ALA A 560 26.66 22.94 -17.39
C ALA A 560 27.80 23.17 -18.40
N THR A 561 28.36 24.38 -18.44
CA THR A 561 29.48 24.76 -19.32
C THR A 561 30.62 25.31 -18.46
N PRO A 562 31.29 24.46 -17.66
CA PRO A 562 32.41 24.91 -16.83
C PRO A 562 33.50 25.53 -17.73
N ALA A 563 34.18 26.59 -17.27
CA ALA A 563 35.28 27.21 -18.01
C ALA A 563 36.65 26.72 -17.52
N ASN A 564 36.74 26.43 -16.22
CA ASN A 564 37.93 25.91 -15.53
C ASN A 564 37.72 24.45 -15.10
N LYS A 565 38.79 23.76 -14.68
CA LYS A 565 38.75 22.37 -14.20
C LYS A 565 37.68 22.15 -13.11
N LEU A 566 37.52 23.11 -12.22
CA LEU A 566 36.38 23.26 -11.34
C LEU A 566 35.80 24.65 -11.55
N HIS A 567 34.53 24.75 -11.93
CA HIS A 567 33.81 26.02 -12.08
C HIS A 567 32.55 25.98 -11.23
N VAL A 568 32.53 26.80 -10.18
CA VAL A 568 31.35 26.95 -9.31
C VAL A 568 30.71 28.31 -9.62
N ASN A 569 29.45 28.29 -10.07
CA ASN A 569 28.68 29.47 -10.44
C ASN A 569 27.46 29.59 -9.52
N GLY A 570 27.47 30.57 -8.62
CA GLY A 570 26.40 30.82 -7.66
C GLY A 570 26.75 31.90 -6.65
N THR A 571 25.80 32.23 -5.78
CA THR A 571 26.01 33.12 -4.63
C THR A 571 26.75 32.35 -3.53
N ASP A 572 27.76 32.97 -2.90
CA ASP A 572 28.62 32.35 -1.88
C ASP A 572 29.20 30.98 -2.30
N PRO A 573 29.95 30.93 -3.42
CA PRO A 573 30.23 29.69 -4.14
C PRO A 573 31.12 28.69 -3.40
N LEU A 574 31.85 29.10 -2.34
CA LEU A 574 32.78 28.23 -1.63
C LEU A 574 32.86 28.55 -0.14
N ARG A 575 32.54 27.56 0.70
CA ARG A 575 32.85 27.53 2.13
C ARG A 575 33.72 26.31 2.42
N LEU A 576 34.83 26.52 3.12
CA LEU A 576 35.75 25.45 3.53
C LEU A 576 35.80 25.40 5.06
N GLU A 577 35.54 24.24 5.63
CA GLU A 577 35.62 23.99 7.07
C GLU A 577 36.88 23.18 7.40
N GLY A 578 37.49 23.45 8.55
CA GLY A 578 38.71 22.75 8.98
C GLY A 578 40.02 23.28 8.39
N ILE A 579 40.06 24.54 7.91
CA ILE A 579 41.30 25.18 7.47
C ILE A 579 42.26 25.33 8.67
N THR A 580 43.52 24.92 8.52
CA THR A 580 44.56 25.01 9.55
C THR A 580 45.35 26.32 9.46
N SER A 581 46.11 26.66 10.51
CA SER A 581 47.04 27.80 10.47
C SER A 581 48.11 27.62 9.38
N GLY A 582 48.31 28.65 8.55
CA GLY A 582 49.32 28.65 7.48
C GLY A 582 50.70 29.17 7.92
N ASN A 583 51.73 28.80 7.16
CA ASN A 583 53.09 29.31 7.28
C ASN A 583 53.30 30.49 6.31
N SER A 584 53.45 31.70 6.85
CA SER A 584 53.58 32.94 6.06
C SER A 584 54.80 33.00 5.13
N SER A 585 55.81 32.15 5.33
CA SER A 585 57.03 32.14 4.52
C SER A 585 56.92 31.21 3.31
N THR A 586 56.21 30.09 3.44
CA THR A 586 56.12 29.05 2.41
C THR A 586 54.75 28.99 1.73
N ASP A 587 53.70 29.33 2.46
CA ASP A 587 52.35 29.19 1.97
C ASP A 587 52.00 30.33 1.03
N ARG A 588 51.29 29.95 -0.01
CA ARG A 588 50.93 30.81 -1.12
C ARG A 588 49.65 31.56 -0.81
N LEU A 589 49.67 32.87 -1.00
CA LEU A 589 48.48 33.71 -0.94
C LEU A 589 47.58 33.40 -2.14
N LEU A 590 46.30 33.23 -1.84
CA LEU A 590 45.25 32.98 -2.83
C LEU A 590 44.59 34.31 -3.22
N VAL A 591 44.42 34.55 -4.50
CA VAL A 591 43.68 35.71 -5.03
C VAL A 591 42.75 35.26 -6.14
N ALA A 592 41.71 36.05 -6.42
CA ALA A 592 40.86 35.88 -7.58
C ALA A 592 41.07 37.06 -8.54
N ASP A 593 41.09 36.79 -9.85
CA ASP A 593 41.08 37.85 -10.86
C ASP A 593 39.65 38.36 -11.14
N THR A 594 39.50 39.28 -12.10
CA THR A 594 38.21 39.89 -12.48
C THR A 594 37.20 38.88 -13.02
N ASN A 595 37.64 37.70 -13.47
CA ASN A 595 36.79 36.62 -13.96
C ASN A 595 36.53 35.55 -12.89
N GLY A 596 36.98 35.77 -11.65
CA GLY A 596 36.85 34.82 -10.54
C GLY A 596 37.84 33.64 -10.60
N VAL A 597 38.86 33.68 -11.49
CA VAL A 597 39.85 32.60 -11.56
C VAL A 597 40.81 32.72 -10.39
N VAL A 598 40.88 31.65 -9.61
CA VAL A 598 41.76 31.55 -8.45
C VAL A 598 43.21 31.38 -8.89
N LYS A 599 44.09 32.23 -8.35
CA LYS A 599 45.52 32.29 -8.63
C LYS A 599 46.31 32.44 -7.33
N SER A 600 47.63 32.34 -7.43
CA SER A 600 48.52 32.70 -6.34
C SER A 600 49.59 33.69 -6.76
N ILE A 601 49.81 34.70 -5.91
CA ILE A 601 50.78 35.78 -6.08
C ILE A 601 52.04 35.62 -5.20
N GLY A 602 52.37 34.38 -4.81
CA GLY A 602 53.52 34.06 -3.97
C GLY A 602 53.18 34.01 -2.48
N SER A 603 54.18 34.08 -1.60
CA SER A 603 53.99 34.07 -0.14
C SER A 603 53.85 35.50 0.41
N LEU A 604 53.58 35.64 1.71
CA LEU A 604 53.47 36.97 2.31
C LEU A 604 54.77 37.78 2.15
N GLY A 605 55.92 37.11 2.15
CA GLY A 605 57.23 37.74 1.93
C GLY A 605 57.42 38.30 0.52
N SER A 606 56.74 37.76 -0.51
CA SER A 606 56.89 38.25 -1.88
C SER A 606 56.11 39.54 -2.15
N LEU A 607 55.19 39.93 -1.26
CA LEU A 607 54.41 41.15 -1.42
C LEU A 607 55.20 42.45 -1.14
N SER A 608 56.49 42.35 -0.76
CA SER A 608 57.35 43.50 -0.45
C SER A 608 56.68 44.51 0.49
N VAL A 609 55.82 44.03 1.39
CA VAL A 609 55.10 44.87 2.36
C VAL A 609 56.15 45.41 3.33
N PRO A 610 56.31 46.73 3.48
CA PRO A 610 57.30 47.30 4.39
C PRO A 610 57.08 46.79 5.82
N THR A 611 58.07 46.11 6.40
CA THR A 611 58.06 45.71 7.82
C THR A 611 58.99 46.64 8.59
N PRO A 612 58.49 47.71 9.22
CA PRO A 612 59.35 48.72 9.82
C PRO A 612 60.10 48.18 11.03
N ALA A 613 61.31 48.71 11.25
CA ALA A 613 61.89 48.73 12.58
C ALA A 613 61.25 49.89 13.37
N ILE A 614 60.79 49.63 14.58
CA ILE A 614 60.13 50.62 15.44
C ILE A 614 61.00 50.81 16.68
N PHE A 615 61.38 52.07 16.91
CA PHE A 615 62.10 52.50 18.09
C PHE A 615 61.25 53.49 18.85
N ARG A 616 61.23 53.37 20.18
CA ARG A 616 60.41 54.22 21.03
C ARG A 616 61.15 54.58 22.31
N LEU A 617 60.99 55.83 22.74
CA LEU A 617 61.29 56.25 24.09
C LEU A 617 60.13 55.83 25.01
N GLU A 618 60.35 54.84 25.87
CA GLU A 618 59.28 54.29 26.73
C GLU A 618 58.92 55.22 27.91
N SER A 619 59.83 56.12 28.29
CA SER A 619 59.64 57.05 29.41
C SER A 619 60.06 58.48 29.03
N ALA A 620 59.18 59.46 29.29
CA ALA A 620 59.45 60.87 29.05
C ALA A 620 60.75 61.31 29.74
N GLN A 621 61.59 62.07 29.03
CA GLN A 621 62.85 62.59 29.56
C GLN A 621 62.66 64.03 30.01
N THR A 622 62.71 64.27 31.32
CA THR A 622 62.63 65.61 31.89
C THR A 622 63.94 66.36 31.67
N ASN A 623 63.87 67.59 31.14
CA ASN A 623 65.04 68.48 30.99
C ASN A 623 66.22 67.86 30.21
N PHE A 624 65.97 67.09 29.15
CA PHE A 624 67.00 66.29 28.45
C PHE A 624 68.16 67.08 27.79
N LEU A 625 68.02 68.41 27.66
CA LEU A 625 69.07 69.33 27.19
C LEU A 625 69.72 70.18 28.30
N ASN A 626 69.35 69.96 29.56
CA ASN A 626 69.89 70.73 30.67
C ASN A 626 71.39 70.43 30.85
N GLY A 627 72.21 71.48 30.86
CA GLY A 627 73.68 71.36 30.91
C GLY A 627 74.36 71.06 29.56
N VAL A 628 73.60 70.97 28.47
CA VAL A 628 74.16 70.79 27.12
C VAL A 628 74.46 72.16 26.52
N GLY A 629 75.73 72.42 26.19
CA GLY A 629 76.15 73.69 25.61
C GLY A 629 75.55 73.93 24.22
N ALA A 630 75.46 75.19 23.79
CA ALA A 630 74.99 75.53 22.44
C ALA A 630 75.87 74.86 21.37
N GLY A 631 75.25 74.13 20.44
CA GLY A 631 75.94 73.34 19.41
C GLY A 631 76.37 71.94 19.84
N ALA A 632 76.18 71.54 21.10
CA ALA A 632 76.37 70.17 21.57
C ALA A 632 75.08 69.35 21.48
N SER A 633 75.18 68.02 21.47
CA SER A 633 74.05 67.09 21.38
C SER A 633 73.87 66.25 22.66
N SER A 634 72.66 65.73 22.87
CA SER A 634 72.31 64.79 23.94
C SER A 634 71.72 63.52 23.32
N VAL A 635 72.04 62.35 23.89
CA VAL A 635 71.57 61.05 23.40
C VAL A 635 70.23 60.72 24.02
N ILE A 636 69.22 60.42 23.21
CA ILE A 636 67.89 59.99 23.68
C ILE A 636 67.86 58.46 23.80
N PRO A 637 67.62 57.89 25.00
CA PRO A 637 67.64 56.44 25.24
C PRO A 637 66.36 55.76 24.73
N MET A 638 66.30 55.49 23.42
CA MET A 638 65.21 54.72 22.83
C MET A 638 65.34 53.22 23.16
N THR A 639 64.27 52.47 22.91
CA THR A 639 64.25 51.00 22.94
C THR A 639 63.75 50.47 21.61
N VAL A 640 64.13 49.23 21.27
CA VAL A 640 63.64 48.55 20.07
C VAL A 640 62.31 47.87 20.40
N VAL A 641 61.22 48.36 19.82
CA VAL A 641 59.89 47.75 19.96
C VAL A 641 59.73 46.57 19.01
N LYS A 642 60.22 46.74 17.78
CA LYS A 642 60.21 45.71 16.74
C LYS A 642 61.38 45.94 15.81
N ASN A 643 62.14 44.90 15.48
CA ASN A 643 63.10 44.96 14.39
C ASN A 643 62.80 43.82 13.42
N SER A 644 62.34 44.17 12.23
CA SER A 644 62.10 43.23 11.14
C SER A 644 63.03 43.48 9.95
N ILE A 645 64.07 44.30 10.13
CA ILE A 645 65.08 44.60 9.11
C ILE A 645 66.30 43.72 9.37
N PRO A 646 66.60 42.71 8.52
CA PRO A 646 67.74 41.84 8.72
C PRO A 646 69.05 42.63 8.76
N GLY A 647 69.90 42.35 9.75
CA GLY A 647 71.20 43.00 9.91
C GLY A 647 71.19 44.39 10.57
N LEU A 648 70.01 44.99 10.79
CA LEU A 648 69.91 46.19 11.61
C LEU A 648 70.18 45.84 13.07
N THR A 649 71.02 46.62 13.74
CA THR A 649 71.29 46.46 15.17
C THR A 649 71.08 47.77 15.94
N TYR A 650 70.79 47.65 17.23
CA TYR A 650 70.63 48.79 18.13
C TYR A 650 71.52 48.61 19.36
N ASN A 651 72.38 49.59 19.62
CA ASN A 651 73.20 49.61 20.82
C ASN A 651 72.51 50.41 21.91
N THR A 652 72.00 49.73 22.94
CA THR A 652 71.24 50.35 24.04
C THR A 652 72.10 51.26 24.92
N GLY A 653 73.41 51.04 25.00
CA GLY A 653 74.32 51.88 25.80
C GLY A 653 74.63 53.24 25.16
N THR A 654 74.52 53.35 23.83
CA THR A 654 74.82 54.57 23.05
C THR A 654 73.63 55.08 22.25
N SER A 655 72.48 54.41 22.35
CA SER A 655 71.26 54.65 21.56
C SER A 655 71.49 54.79 20.05
N THR A 656 72.46 54.04 19.54
CA THR A 656 72.87 54.11 18.14
C THR A 656 72.19 52.99 17.34
N ILE A 657 71.46 53.36 16.29
CA ILE A 657 70.91 52.43 15.30
C ILE A 657 71.97 52.24 14.21
N THR A 658 72.43 51.00 14.02
CA THR A 658 73.33 50.67 12.92
C THR A 658 72.54 50.04 11.80
N PHE A 659 72.50 50.73 10.66
CA PHE A 659 71.82 50.26 9.46
C PHE A 659 72.79 49.44 8.60
N PRO A 660 72.38 48.29 8.04
CA PRO A 660 73.08 47.71 6.91
C PRO A 660 72.99 48.66 5.70
N ALA A 661 73.85 48.46 4.70
CA ALA A 661 73.82 49.29 3.49
C ALA A 661 72.47 49.15 2.77
N GLY A 662 71.80 50.28 2.49
CA GLY A 662 70.50 50.30 1.83
C GLY A 662 69.83 51.68 1.86
N SER A 663 68.70 51.80 1.18
CA SER A 663 67.84 53.00 1.24
C SER A 663 66.71 52.77 2.25
N TYR A 664 66.56 53.70 3.19
CA TYR A 664 65.56 53.64 4.25
C TYR A 664 64.68 54.89 4.20
N GLN A 665 63.37 54.70 4.28
CA GLN A 665 62.47 55.79 4.64
C GLN A 665 62.36 55.82 6.16
N MET A 666 62.73 56.95 6.77
CA MET A 666 62.66 57.13 8.21
C MET A 666 61.63 58.21 8.54
N THR A 667 60.86 57.98 9.60
CA THR A 667 59.98 58.98 10.18
C THR A 667 60.32 59.07 11.65
N VAL A 668 60.75 60.26 12.08
CA VAL A 668 60.98 60.56 13.48
C VAL A 668 59.88 61.53 13.90
N VAL A 669 59.14 61.16 14.93
CA VAL A 669 58.16 62.03 15.57
C VAL A 669 58.74 62.45 16.90
N TYR A 670 58.90 63.75 17.09
CA TYR A 670 59.37 64.36 18.33
C TYR A 670 58.27 65.25 18.88
N GLU A 671 57.89 65.01 20.12
CA GLU A 671 56.91 65.78 20.87
C GLU A 671 57.55 66.20 22.19
N ALA A 672 57.52 67.50 22.50
CA ALA A 672 58.03 68.02 23.75
C ALA A 672 57.16 69.16 24.28
N THR A 673 57.07 69.23 25.59
CA THR A 673 56.31 70.26 26.31
C THR A 673 57.28 71.30 26.87
N HIS A 674 57.24 72.52 26.34
CA HIS A 674 58.05 73.66 26.83
C HIS A 674 57.23 74.53 27.79
N ASN A 675 57.03 74.06 29.02
CA ASN A 675 56.14 74.71 30.00
C ASN A 675 56.86 75.63 31.02
N ASN A 676 58.16 75.90 30.84
CA ASN A 676 58.92 76.71 31.78
C ASN A 676 58.96 78.20 31.35
N THR A 677 58.64 79.12 32.28
CA THR A 677 58.59 80.56 32.02
C THR A 677 59.98 81.08 31.63
N GLY A 678 60.14 81.60 30.41
CA GLY A 678 61.43 82.05 29.86
C GLY A 678 62.20 81.01 29.03
N CYS A 679 61.59 79.87 28.67
CA CYS A 679 62.23 78.86 27.82
C CYS A 679 62.40 79.38 26.37
N THR A 680 63.65 79.68 25.98
CA THR A 680 64.04 80.02 24.60
C THR A 680 64.71 78.85 23.86
N LEU A 681 64.64 77.65 24.42
CA LEU A 681 65.27 76.46 23.86
C LEU A 681 64.55 76.01 22.60
N SER A 682 65.24 76.09 21.46
CA SER A 682 64.85 75.38 20.23
C SER A 682 65.63 74.08 20.17
N SER A 683 64.92 72.96 20.12
CA SER A 683 65.50 71.64 19.81
C SER A 683 65.17 71.29 18.37
N TYR A 684 66.18 70.87 17.61
CA TYR A 684 66.01 70.26 16.30
C TYR A 684 66.78 68.93 16.28
N ILE A 685 66.35 68.03 15.41
CA ILE A 685 67.06 66.77 15.17
C ILE A 685 68.26 67.10 14.29
N VAL A 686 69.46 66.72 14.73
CA VAL A 686 70.70 66.80 13.93
C VAL A 686 70.93 65.47 13.24
#